data_AF-A0A7C6TUR5-F1
#
_entry.id   AF-A0A7C6TUR5-F1
#
_cell.length_a   1.000
_cell.length_b   1.000
_cell.length_c   1.000
_cell.angle_alpha   90.00
_cell.angle_beta   90.00
_cell.angle_gamma   90.00
#
_symmetry.space_group_name_H-M   'P 1'
#
loop_
_entity.id
_entity.type
_entity.pdbx_description
1 polymer ?
#
loop_
_entity_poly.entity_id
_entity_poly.type
_entity_poly.pdbx_seq_one_letter_code
_entity_poly.pdbx_strand_id
1 'polypeptide(L)'
;QFHIYWLPLYVLFLLRLIRQPGRKNALLTGLFLALSSISHLMHAAYFVGLITPFILLYYLIFDRRAILNRRFAGGLTTALIVASIIMAPFYGPYIYDTLTHANRFDYPGGDVIFCADLLHLFVPVPVHPIVQRIPWLYRFVTGILRYENSFVESTVYLGWSAMAVAVLGALKYGRRVRLWGTLTLFSALLTLGPLLQIGGKVITLTFDDIDTAVLLPYGLLKILPFYSLGRTPGRINTLVTVAFAVVCACGVAWLYQQLARFRKRWLLVPALAAVILFEYVTWWPLPTFATPVSPFYEQIADSGHSSVFTFPYFFMRDSRLDTAPNWGMLYQTIHGHPINGGYIHRWPHEAKGRTVGLDHLLMPERGIDIFEYADNWHPATILSTLGYRYVVVPKPVTAESSPELQTQSKAWGAKEILSRADRALASERFSSMFNLIYEDDQLWVYRVPDDTIDARALWMYVGMNWEVDPWQTPEGTTRRMADGAEIIIESIESHQVVLSFQISGLENSTLRWELNGDELVTFHVGTDWQELTTRPFELEPGRNVLRIHNLTPPEHDDPRLAQIRNVRLLPVEKLVTQAAAGNSPIDIVAGKRDRTYLGGGFYSLETHSDLSYRWTAGKASILTPWPGADPSEPLALSLRLDLATWRPEGVPAPQIAIEIEGIRVYEGVAADPHRHIIEIDTPPLENRNLLELEIEIMSDPWTPGVMDSRSLGIAFFGLNISTEQDTAR
;
A
#
# COMPACT_ATOMS: atom_id res chain seq x y z
N GLN A 1 -5.98 25.79 -0.71
CA GLN A 1 -4.87 26.10 0.23
C GLN A 1 -4.95 27.58 0.63
N PHE A 2 -5.60 27.89 1.75
CA PHE A 2 -5.81 29.28 2.21
C PHE A 2 -4.85 29.67 3.36
N HIS A 3 -3.63 29.12 3.48
CA HIS A 3 -2.77 29.36 4.67
C HIS A 3 -1.30 29.75 4.37
N ILE A 4 -0.94 30.05 3.12
CA ILE A 4 0.45 30.34 2.71
C ILE A 4 0.93 31.73 3.21
N TYR A 5 0.02 32.62 3.60
CA TYR A 5 0.34 33.98 4.04
C TYR A 5 1.04 34.07 5.41
N TRP A 6 1.10 32.99 6.19
CA TRP A 6 1.88 32.96 7.43
C TRP A 6 3.39 32.96 7.16
N LEU A 7 3.84 32.37 6.04
CA LEU A 7 5.26 32.22 5.73
C LEU A 7 5.99 33.56 5.58
N PRO A 8 5.49 34.54 4.80
CA PRO A 8 6.13 35.86 4.72
C PRO A 8 6.09 36.63 6.05
N LEU A 9 5.04 36.43 6.87
CA LEU A 9 4.94 37.06 8.19
C LEU A 9 5.97 36.49 9.17
N TYR A 10 6.15 35.17 9.18
CA TYR A 10 7.22 34.52 9.95
C TYR A 10 8.59 35.12 9.60
N VAL A 11 8.90 35.17 8.30
CA VAL A 11 10.16 35.75 7.80
C VAL A 11 10.34 37.21 8.22
N LEU A 12 9.29 38.02 8.08
CA LEU A 12 9.30 39.42 8.50
C LEU A 12 9.61 39.57 9.99
N PHE A 13 8.93 38.81 10.85
CA PHE A 13 9.12 38.92 12.29
C PHE A 13 10.43 38.32 12.77
N LEU A 14 10.95 37.26 12.14
CA LEU A 14 12.30 36.77 12.37
C LEU A 14 13.35 37.87 12.08
N LEU A 15 13.23 38.55 10.94
CA LEU A 15 14.15 39.65 10.59
C LEU A 15 13.99 40.85 11.53
N ARG A 16 12.77 41.15 11.96
CA ARG A 16 12.52 42.20 12.98
C ARG A 16 13.08 41.82 14.34
N LEU A 17 13.03 40.54 14.72
CA LEU A 17 13.62 40.05 15.95
C LEU A 17 15.15 40.20 15.93
N ILE A 18 15.79 39.90 14.80
CA ILE A 18 17.24 40.09 14.61
C ILE A 18 17.61 41.59 14.70
N ARG A 19 16.89 42.46 13.98
CA ARG A 19 17.22 43.89 13.89
C ARG A 19 16.81 44.70 15.11
N GLN A 20 15.69 44.33 15.74
CA GLN A 20 15.06 45.04 16.85
C GLN A 20 14.55 44.01 17.88
N PRO A 21 15.46 43.40 18.67
CA PRO A 21 15.06 42.41 19.68
C PRO A 21 14.10 43.02 20.69
N GLY A 22 12.92 42.42 20.84
CA GLY A 22 11.89 42.89 21.76
C GLY A 22 10.76 41.88 21.92
N ARG A 23 10.01 41.97 23.03
CA ARG A 23 8.97 41.00 23.39
C ARG A 23 7.92 40.82 22.30
N LYS A 24 7.45 41.92 21.70
CA LYS A 24 6.47 41.89 20.59
C LYS A 24 6.98 41.09 19.39
N ASN A 25 8.22 41.34 18.95
CA ASN A 25 8.80 40.64 17.81
C ASN A 25 9.06 39.17 18.15
N ALA A 26 9.47 38.85 19.38
CA ALA A 26 9.67 37.48 19.83
C ALA A 26 8.35 36.68 19.83
N LEU A 27 7.28 37.23 20.44
CA LEU A 27 5.96 36.60 20.47
C LEU A 27 5.41 36.38 19.07
N LEU A 28 5.49 37.40 18.19
CA LEU A 28 5.00 37.29 16.81
C LEU A 28 5.85 36.33 15.96
N THR A 29 7.17 36.28 16.19
CA THR A 29 8.02 35.27 15.54
C THR A 29 7.59 33.87 15.94
N GLY A 30 7.37 33.61 17.23
CA GLY A 30 6.90 32.31 17.73
C GLY A 30 5.51 31.93 17.22
N LEU A 31 4.57 32.88 17.23
CA LEU A 31 3.21 32.69 16.71
C LEU A 31 3.23 32.33 15.22
N PHE A 32 3.90 33.11 14.38
CA PHE A 32 3.93 32.83 12.94
C PHE A 32 4.78 31.62 12.58
N LEU A 33 5.78 31.26 13.40
CA LEU A 33 6.47 29.98 13.29
C LEU A 33 5.48 28.84 13.51
N ALA A 34 4.73 28.86 14.62
CA ALA A 34 3.74 27.83 14.91
C ALA A 34 2.66 27.76 13.83
N LEU A 35 2.04 28.89 13.45
CA LEU A 35 1.00 28.92 12.43
C LEU A 35 1.50 28.40 11.07
N SER A 36 2.73 28.75 10.69
CA SER A 36 3.36 28.22 9.46
C SER A 36 3.54 26.71 9.54
N SER A 37 4.04 26.21 10.68
CA SER A 37 4.34 24.80 10.88
C SER A 37 3.08 23.93 11.02
N ILE A 38 2.03 24.38 11.73
CA ILE A 38 0.79 23.58 11.91
C ILE A 38 -0.10 23.60 10.66
N SER A 39 0.06 24.59 9.78
CA SER A 39 -0.73 24.65 8.53
C SER A 39 -0.48 23.45 7.62
N HIS A 40 0.77 22.97 7.59
CA HIS A 40 1.15 21.77 6.86
C HIS A 40 2.53 21.31 7.35
N LEU A 41 2.71 20.02 7.67
CA LEU A 41 3.99 19.48 8.15
C LEU A 41 5.17 19.78 7.19
N MET A 42 4.94 19.71 5.88
CA MET A 42 5.94 20.11 4.87
C MET A 42 6.41 21.57 5.02
N HIS A 43 5.59 22.52 5.47
CA HIS A 43 6.06 23.90 5.69
C HIS A 43 7.02 23.98 6.86
N ALA A 44 6.82 23.17 7.90
CA ALA A 44 7.75 23.09 9.03
C ALA A 44 9.14 22.62 8.56
N ALA A 45 9.21 21.56 7.74
CA ALA A 45 10.47 21.02 7.22
C ALA A 45 11.05 21.86 6.07
N TYR A 46 10.34 21.96 4.94
CA TYR A 46 10.86 22.52 3.69
C TYR A 46 10.85 24.05 3.62
N PHE A 47 10.18 24.74 4.54
CA PHE A 47 10.22 26.21 4.60
C PHE A 47 10.92 26.68 5.88
N VAL A 48 10.29 26.49 7.05
CA VAL A 48 10.79 27.02 8.33
C VAL A 48 12.14 26.38 8.67
N GLY A 49 12.24 25.06 8.56
CA GLY A 49 13.44 24.27 8.85
C GLY A 49 14.64 24.59 7.96
N LEU A 50 14.43 25.15 6.77
CA LEU A 50 15.52 25.58 5.86
C LEU A 50 15.82 27.08 5.97
N ILE A 51 14.80 27.94 5.96
CA ILE A 51 15.01 29.39 5.94
C ILE A 51 15.60 29.91 7.25
N THR A 52 15.21 29.32 8.39
CA THR A 52 15.66 29.75 9.72
C THR A 52 17.16 29.54 9.91
N PRO A 53 17.69 28.31 9.79
CA PRO A 53 19.13 28.11 9.90
C PRO A 53 19.90 28.86 8.82
N PHE A 54 19.36 28.99 7.60
CA PHE A 54 20.01 29.77 6.55
C PHE A 54 20.17 31.25 6.93
N ILE A 55 19.10 31.91 7.39
CA ILE A 55 19.15 33.32 7.82
C ILE A 55 20.09 33.47 9.02
N LEU A 56 19.99 32.59 10.02
CA LEU A 56 20.85 32.64 11.20
C LEU A 56 22.32 32.44 10.84
N LEU A 57 22.64 31.47 9.97
CA LEU A 57 24.00 31.23 9.49
C LEU A 57 24.53 32.41 8.67
N TYR A 58 23.69 33.00 7.81
CA TYR A 58 24.07 34.21 7.07
C TYR A 58 24.45 35.36 8.01
N TYR A 59 23.62 35.63 9.03
CA TYR A 59 23.94 36.66 10.02
C TYR A 59 25.13 36.26 10.89
N LEU A 60 25.33 34.97 11.19
CA LEU A 60 26.52 34.51 11.92
C LEU A 60 27.82 34.80 11.16
N ILE A 61 27.84 34.55 9.85
CA ILE A 61 29.01 34.73 9.00
C ILE A 61 29.27 36.22 8.72
N PHE A 62 28.22 36.99 8.45
CA PHE A 62 28.37 38.35 7.90
C PHE A 62 28.05 39.49 8.86
N ASP A 63 27.31 39.23 9.95
CA ASP A 63 26.97 40.22 10.97
C ASP A 63 26.67 39.58 12.34
N ARG A 64 27.68 38.89 12.88
CA ARG A 64 27.53 38.08 14.11
C ARG A 64 26.98 38.86 15.30
N ARG A 65 27.20 40.18 15.37
CA ARG A 65 26.73 41.05 16.46
C ARG A 65 25.21 41.14 16.51
N ALA A 66 24.53 41.02 15.36
CA ALA A 66 23.08 41.07 15.28
C ALA A 66 22.40 39.90 16.01
N ILE A 67 23.06 38.73 16.07
CA ILE A 67 22.49 37.51 16.66
C ILE A 67 23.22 37.04 17.93
N LEU A 68 24.51 37.30 18.09
CA LEU A 68 25.28 36.95 19.30
C LEU A 68 25.09 37.98 20.41
N ASN A 69 23.84 38.29 20.76
CA ASN A 69 23.52 39.16 21.89
C ASN A 69 22.39 38.56 22.73
N ARG A 70 22.42 38.85 24.05
CA ARG A 70 21.46 38.30 25.02
C ARG A 70 20.01 38.65 24.71
N ARG A 71 19.75 39.81 24.11
CA ARG A 71 18.37 40.25 23.78
C ARG A 71 17.79 39.41 22.64
N PHE A 72 18.58 39.13 21.60
CA PHE A 72 18.20 38.24 20.52
C PHE A 72 18.05 36.80 21.04
N ALA A 73 19.03 36.29 21.79
CA ALA A 73 18.96 34.95 22.36
C ALA A 73 17.69 34.75 23.20
N GLY A 74 17.41 35.65 24.15
CA GLY A 74 16.19 35.60 24.96
C GLY A 74 14.90 35.75 24.13
N GLY A 75 14.93 36.56 23.08
CA GLY A 75 13.81 36.70 22.15
C GLY A 75 13.58 35.47 21.28
N LEU A 76 14.65 34.82 20.81
CA LEU A 76 14.58 33.56 20.06
C LEU A 76 14.10 32.42 20.96
N THR A 77 14.61 32.31 22.19
CA THR A 77 14.10 31.36 23.19
C THR A 77 12.61 31.58 23.45
N THR A 78 12.16 32.83 23.61
CA THR A 78 10.74 33.15 23.77
C THR A 78 9.92 32.71 22.55
N ALA A 79 10.42 32.98 21.34
CA ALA A 79 9.75 32.57 20.11
C ALA A 79 9.63 31.04 20.00
N LEU A 80 10.70 30.31 20.32
CA LEU A 80 10.69 28.85 20.34
C LEU A 80 9.74 28.29 21.39
N ILE A 81 9.70 28.85 22.61
CA ILE A 81 8.76 28.43 23.65
C ILE A 81 7.31 28.63 23.19
N VAL A 82 6.98 29.81 22.67
CA VAL A 82 5.63 30.10 22.15
C VAL A 82 5.28 29.13 21.03
N ALA A 83 6.21 28.90 20.11
CA ALA A 83 6.01 27.97 19.01
C ALA A 83 5.74 26.55 19.52
N SER A 84 6.58 26.05 20.43
CA SER A 84 6.46 24.72 21.02
C SER A 84 5.15 24.54 21.78
N ILE A 85 4.69 25.53 22.55
CA ILE A 85 3.42 25.46 23.27
C ILE A 85 2.25 25.28 22.29
N ILE A 86 2.22 26.06 21.20
CA ILE A 86 1.16 25.97 20.20
C ILE A 86 1.25 24.68 19.39
N MET A 87 2.47 24.23 19.07
CA MET A 87 2.74 23.03 18.27
C MET A 87 2.56 21.73 19.07
N ALA A 88 2.76 21.75 20.38
CA ALA A 88 2.73 20.56 21.25
C ALA A 88 1.47 19.68 21.11
N PRO A 89 0.23 20.20 21.12
CA PRO A 89 -0.95 19.33 20.99
C PRO A 89 -1.05 18.64 19.62
N PHE A 90 -0.44 19.20 18.57
CA PHE A 90 -0.51 18.65 17.20
C PHE A 90 0.67 17.72 16.90
N TYR A 91 1.88 18.11 17.30
CA TYR A 91 3.11 17.39 17.00
C TYR A 91 3.55 16.47 18.14
N GLY A 92 3.07 16.67 19.37
CA GLY A 92 3.43 15.87 20.54
C GLY A 92 3.11 14.38 20.36
N PRO A 93 1.87 14.01 20.04
CA PRO A 93 1.50 12.61 19.78
C PRO A 93 2.33 12.00 18.63
N TYR A 94 2.55 12.78 17.57
CA TYR A 94 3.35 12.36 16.43
C TYR A 94 4.83 12.11 16.77
N ILE A 95 5.46 13.02 17.51
CA ILE A 95 6.85 12.89 17.94
C ILE A 95 7.00 11.72 18.92
N TYR A 96 6.07 11.59 19.87
CA TYR A 96 6.05 10.47 20.80
C TYR A 96 5.98 9.13 20.06
N ASP A 97 5.03 8.98 19.14
CA ASP A 97 4.88 7.76 18.34
C ASP A 97 6.12 7.48 17.48
N THR A 98 6.68 8.50 16.82
CA THR A 98 7.90 8.36 16.00
C THR A 98 9.11 7.90 16.83
N LEU A 99 9.26 8.41 18.05
CA LEU A 99 10.38 8.08 18.94
C LEU A 99 10.21 6.73 19.64
N THR A 100 8.98 6.30 19.88
CA THR A 100 8.69 5.04 20.61
C THR A 100 8.50 3.84 19.70
N HIS A 101 8.14 4.06 18.44
CA HIS A 101 7.76 3.00 17.51
C HIS A 101 8.50 3.10 16.16
N ALA A 102 9.82 3.27 16.22
CA ALA A 102 10.73 3.71 15.14
C ALA A 102 10.65 3.02 13.75
N ASN A 103 9.83 1.98 13.56
CA ASN A 103 9.66 1.24 12.30
C ASN A 103 8.24 1.31 11.70
N ARG A 104 7.37 2.21 12.18
CA ARG A 104 5.93 2.24 11.86
C ARG A 104 5.49 3.03 10.63
N PHE A 105 6.35 3.26 9.63
CA PHE A 105 5.90 3.94 8.42
C PHE A 105 6.59 3.39 7.18
N ASP A 106 5.82 2.73 6.32
CA ASP A 106 6.25 2.41 4.96
C ASP A 106 6.74 3.67 4.27
N TYR A 107 7.98 3.63 3.77
CA TYR A 107 8.53 4.71 2.98
C TYR A 107 7.80 4.78 1.64
N PRO A 108 6.99 5.82 1.33
CA PRO A 108 6.11 5.79 0.15
C PRO A 108 6.86 6.00 -1.18
N GLY A 109 8.20 6.08 -1.16
CA GLY A 109 9.00 6.52 -2.30
C GLY A 109 8.68 7.96 -2.72
N GLY A 110 9.22 8.38 -3.88
CA GLY A 110 8.84 9.63 -4.54
C GLY A 110 9.90 10.74 -4.54
N ASP A 111 11.04 10.57 -3.86
CA ASP A 111 12.09 11.59 -3.82
C ASP A 111 12.51 12.07 -5.20
N VAL A 112 12.58 11.18 -6.19
CA VAL A 112 12.99 11.51 -7.57
C VAL A 112 11.79 11.98 -8.40
N ILE A 113 10.63 11.35 -8.26
CA ILE A 113 9.46 11.61 -9.10
C ILE A 113 8.86 13.00 -8.81
N PHE A 114 8.91 13.44 -7.56
CA PHE A 114 8.35 14.74 -7.14
C PHE A 114 9.42 15.84 -7.02
N CYS A 115 10.56 15.68 -7.71
CA CYS A 115 11.55 16.73 -7.89
C CYS A 115 11.08 17.79 -8.88
N ALA A 116 11.64 18.99 -8.78
CA ALA A 116 11.65 19.89 -9.91
C ALA A 116 12.67 19.43 -10.96
N ASP A 117 12.29 19.45 -12.23
CA ASP A 117 13.25 19.44 -13.34
C ASP A 117 13.85 20.85 -13.49
N LEU A 118 15.12 20.94 -13.90
CA LEU A 118 15.80 22.21 -14.10
C LEU A 118 15.06 23.12 -15.09
N LEU A 119 14.51 22.55 -16.16
CA LEU A 119 13.79 23.32 -17.18
C LEU A 119 12.44 23.84 -16.68
N HIS A 120 11.81 23.17 -15.69
CA HIS A 120 10.50 23.59 -15.17
C HIS A 120 10.54 24.97 -14.48
N LEU A 121 11.71 25.43 -14.02
CA LEU A 121 11.87 26.79 -13.49
C LEU A 121 11.62 27.88 -14.55
N PHE A 122 11.76 27.53 -15.84
CA PHE A 122 11.74 28.47 -16.96
C PHE A 122 10.55 28.28 -17.90
N VAL A 123 9.76 27.23 -17.72
CA VAL A 123 8.71 26.85 -18.66
C VAL A 123 7.34 27.09 -18.03
N PRO A 124 6.45 27.90 -18.67
CA PRO A 124 5.10 28.14 -18.17
C PRO A 124 4.26 26.86 -18.24
N VAL A 125 3.13 26.86 -17.55
CA VAL A 125 2.24 25.70 -17.58
C VAL A 125 1.59 25.49 -18.96
N PRO A 126 1.39 24.23 -19.41
CA PRO A 126 0.81 23.93 -20.72
C PRO A 126 -0.64 24.43 -20.87
N VAL A 127 -1.32 24.64 -19.75
CA VAL A 127 -2.71 25.11 -19.66
C VAL A 127 -2.85 26.63 -19.68
N HIS A 128 -1.75 27.39 -19.73
CA HIS A 128 -1.80 28.84 -19.78
C HIS A 128 -2.50 29.32 -21.09
N PRO A 129 -3.40 30.32 -21.06
CA PRO A 129 -4.21 30.73 -22.21
C PRO A 129 -3.42 31.11 -23.48
N ILE A 130 -2.23 31.72 -23.33
CA ILE A 130 -1.34 32.00 -24.46
C ILE A 130 -0.66 30.73 -24.98
N VAL A 131 -0.22 29.85 -24.07
CA VAL A 131 0.52 28.63 -24.45
C VAL A 131 -0.37 27.75 -25.32
N GLN A 132 -1.62 27.53 -24.90
CA GLN A 132 -2.60 26.75 -25.67
C GLN A 132 -2.91 27.31 -27.06
N ARG A 133 -2.84 28.64 -27.25
CA ARG A 133 -3.15 29.30 -28.53
C ARG A 133 -1.98 29.34 -29.51
N ILE A 134 -0.76 29.10 -29.05
CA ILE A 134 0.45 29.19 -29.88
C ILE A 134 1.02 27.77 -30.08
N PRO A 135 0.81 27.12 -31.24
CA PRO A 135 1.10 25.70 -31.42
C PRO A 135 2.57 25.29 -31.23
N TRP A 136 3.52 26.16 -31.58
CA TRP A 136 4.95 25.87 -31.35
C TRP A 136 5.31 25.96 -29.87
N LEU A 137 4.74 26.94 -29.14
CA LEU A 137 4.97 27.14 -27.72
C LEU A 137 4.32 26.02 -26.92
N TYR A 138 3.10 25.63 -27.27
CA TYR A 138 2.45 24.45 -26.71
C TYR A 138 3.34 23.21 -26.86
N ARG A 139 3.80 22.90 -28.09
CA ARG A 139 4.69 21.75 -28.36
C ARG A 139 6.00 21.81 -27.59
N PHE A 140 6.60 22.99 -27.49
CA PHE A 140 7.82 23.20 -26.70
C PHE A 140 7.57 22.92 -25.21
N VAL A 141 6.51 23.49 -24.65
CA VAL A 141 6.12 23.33 -23.24
C VAL A 141 5.78 21.88 -22.92
N THR A 142 4.95 21.21 -23.72
CA THR A 142 4.55 19.81 -23.50
C THR A 142 5.66 18.81 -23.81
N GLY A 143 6.66 19.20 -24.62
CA GLY A 143 7.86 18.39 -24.85
C GLY A 143 8.78 18.34 -23.63
N ILE A 144 8.72 19.36 -22.76
CA ILE A 144 9.49 19.45 -21.52
C ILE A 144 8.65 18.92 -20.34
N LEU A 145 7.47 19.51 -20.13
CA LEU A 145 6.49 19.10 -19.13
C LEU A 145 5.70 17.91 -19.67
N ARG A 146 6.27 16.70 -19.54
CA ARG A 146 5.58 15.46 -19.94
C ARG A 146 4.24 15.34 -19.22
N TYR A 147 3.16 15.30 -20.00
CA TYR A 147 1.78 15.30 -19.50
C TYR A 147 1.46 14.08 -18.61
N GLU A 148 2.17 12.97 -18.83
CA GLU A 148 1.97 11.67 -18.16
C GLU A 148 2.24 11.68 -16.65
N ASN A 149 3.02 12.65 -16.12
CA ASN A 149 3.43 12.70 -14.72
C ASN A 149 2.67 13.71 -13.84
N SER A 150 1.50 14.19 -14.28
CA SER A 150 0.75 15.28 -13.63
C SER A 150 1.57 16.59 -13.58
N PHE A 151 1.47 17.40 -14.63
CA PHE A 151 2.17 18.70 -14.71
C PHE A 151 1.88 19.63 -13.50
N VAL A 152 0.78 19.38 -12.78
CA VAL A 152 0.40 20.09 -11.54
C VAL A 152 1.44 19.87 -10.44
N GLU A 153 1.98 18.66 -10.30
CA GLU A 153 3.01 18.33 -9.32
C GLU A 153 4.40 18.85 -9.73
N SER A 154 4.62 19.10 -11.02
CA SER A 154 5.92 19.48 -11.57
C SER A 154 6.06 20.98 -11.89
N THR A 155 5.03 21.79 -11.65
CA THR A 155 5.04 23.23 -11.97
C THR A 155 5.81 24.02 -10.92
N VAL A 156 6.97 24.55 -11.30
CA VAL A 156 7.83 25.42 -10.47
C VAL A 156 8.27 26.70 -11.20
N TYR A 157 7.47 27.14 -12.17
CA TYR A 157 7.79 28.27 -13.04
C TYR A 157 8.03 29.58 -12.27
N LEU A 158 9.17 30.24 -12.54
CA LEU A 158 9.55 31.51 -11.90
C LEU A 158 9.11 32.76 -12.64
N GLY A 159 8.53 32.66 -13.84
CA GLY A 159 8.13 33.81 -14.65
C GLY A 159 9.28 34.53 -15.34
N TRP A 160 9.23 34.69 -16.65
CA TRP A 160 10.23 35.44 -17.41
C TRP A 160 10.24 36.92 -17.04
N SER A 161 9.07 37.53 -16.82
CA SER A 161 9.00 38.94 -16.44
C SER A 161 9.58 39.17 -15.04
N ALA A 162 9.23 38.30 -14.09
CA ALA A 162 9.77 38.34 -12.74
C ALA A 162 11.28 38.08 -12.72
N MET A 163 11.77 37.12 -13.52
CA MET A 163 13.21 36.86 -13.67
C MET A 163 13.98 38.05 -14.21
N ALA A 164 13.48 38.73 -15.25
CA ALA A 164 14.11 39.93 -15.79
C ALA A 164 14.24 41.03 -14.73
N VAL A 165 13.19 41.23 -13.93
CA VAL A 165 13.19 42.20 -12.83
C VAL A 165 14.12 41.75 -11.68
N ALA A 166 14.17 40.46 -11.36
CA ALA A 166 15.08 39.91 -10.35
C ALA A 166 16.55 40.09 -10.75
N VAL A 167 16.91 39.79 -12.01
CA VAL A 167 18.26 40.00 -12.56
C VAL A 167 18.64 41.47 -12.46
N LEU A 168 17.72 42.38 -12.82
CA LEU A 168 17.94 43.81 -12.67
C LEU A 168 18.19 44.20 -11.20
N GLY A 169 17.38 43.67 -10.27
CA GLY A 169 17.57 43.86 -8.83
C GLY A 169 18.94 43.38 -8.35
N ALA A 170 19.36 42.18 -8.78
CA ALA A 170 20.65 41.59 -8.46
C ALA A 170 21.83 42.41 -8.98
N LEU A 171 21.77 42.84 -10.25
CA LEU A 171 22.81 43.65 -10.88
C LEU A 171 22.94 45.04 -10.26
N LYS A 172 21.81 45.67 -9.88
CA LYS A 172 21.82 47.07 -9.41
C LYS A 172 22.04 47.22 -7.91
N TYR A 173 21.57 46.27 -7.10
CA TYR A 173 21.75 46.32 -5.65
C TYR A 173 22.85 45.40 -5.13
N GLY A 174 23.39 44.51 -5.97
CA GLY A 174 24.60 43.71 -5.70
C GLY A 174 24.58 43.06 -4.31
N ARG A 175 25.57 43.41 -3.48
CA ARG A 175 25.70 42.87 -2.12
C ARG A 175 24.47 43.08 -1.22
N ARG A 176 23.63 44.10 -1.48
CA ARG A 176 22.42 44.36 -0.68
C ARG A 176 21.35 43.28 -0.86
N VAL A 177 21.31 42.59 -2.00
CA VAL A 177 20.39 41.46 -2.23
C VAL A 177 21.01 40.11 -1.92
N ARG A 178 22.28 40.07 -1.47
CA ARG A 178 23.05 38.82 -1.37
C ARG A 178 22.32 37.75 -0.57
N LEU A 179 21.78 38.07 0.61
CA LEU A 179 21.00 37.14 1.43
C LEU A 179 19.91 36.43 0.62
N TRP A 180 19.07 37.22 -0.05
CA TRP A 180 17.92 36.71 -0.80
C TRP A 180 18.33 36.04 -2.11
N GLY A 181 19.33 36.56 -2.81
CA GLY A 181 19.88 35.93 -4.01
C GLY A 181 20.50 34.56 -3.69
N THR A 182 21.33 34.46 -2.65
CA THR A 182 21.92 33.18 -2.24
C THR A 182 20.87 32.21 -1.72
N LEU A 183 19.85 32.69 -1.00
CA LEU A 183 18.75 31.85 -0.54
C LEU A 183 17.90 31.33 -1.72
N THR A 184 17.67 32.17 -2.74
CA THR A 184 16.99 31.76 -3.97
C THR A 184 17.76 30.65 -4.68
N LEU A 185 19.07 30.83 -4.90
CA LEU A 185 19.91 29.79 -5.53
C LEU A 185 19.97 28.51 -4.68
N PHE A 186 20.16 28.64 -3.37
CA PHE A 186 20.24 27.50 -2.45
C PHE A 186 18.94 26.68 -2.46
N SER A 187 17.80 27.33 -2.31
CA SER A 187 16.50 26.65 -2.34
C SER A 187 16.16 26.12 -3.74
N ALA A 188 16.56 26.82 -4.81
CA ALA A 188 16.39 26.35 -6.18
C ALA A 188 17.22 25.09 -6.45
N LEU A 189 18.40 24.96 -5.84
CA LEU A 189 19.21 23.76 -5.95
C LEU A 189 18.60 22.59 -5.18
N LEU A 190 18.03 22.85 -3.99
CA LEU A 190 17.36 21.81 -3.19
C LEU A 190 16.04 21.33 -3.80
N THR A 191 15.28 22.22 -4.47
CA THR A 191 14.00 21.84 -5.08
C THR A 191 14.15 20.88 -6.25
N LEU A 192 15.34 20.80 -6.86
CA LEU A 192 15.68 19.81 -7.88
C LEU A 192 15.82 18.38 -7.29
N GLY A 193 15.79 18.25 -5.95
CA GLY A 193 15.88 16.99 -5.23
C GLY A 193 17.25 16.31 -5.35
N PRO A 194 17.34 14.98 -5.12
CA PRO A 194 18.63 14.31 -4.94
C PRO A 194 19.38 14.03 -6.25
N LEU A 195 18.67 13.97 -7.38
CA LEU A 195 19.23 13.66 -8.69
C LEU A 195 18.87 14.76 -9.69
N LEU A 196 19.84 15.23 -10.46
CA LEU A 196 19.60 16.26 -11.47
C LEU A 196 18.73 15.72 -12.62
N GLN A 197 17.61 16.40 -12.88
CA GLN A 197 16.73 16.12 -14.01
C GLN A 197 16.69 17.28 -14.99
N ILE A 198 16.77 16.95 -16.29
CA ILE A 198 16.62 17.90 -17.40
C ILE A 198 15.72 17.27 -18.47
N GLY A 199 14.61 17.93 -18.78
CA GLY A 199 13.65 17.45 -19.78
C GLY A 199 12.99 16.10 -19.41
N GLY A 200 12.79 15.86 -18.11
CA GLY A 200 12.21 14.63 -17.56
C GLY A 200 13.16 13.43 -17.58
N LYS A 201 14.47 13.64 -17.76
CA LYS A 201 15.49 12.59 -17.72
C LYS A 201 16.49 12.88 -16.60
N VAL A 202 16.84 11.85 -15.83
CA VAL A 202 17.97 11.89 -14.89
C VAL A 202 19.26 11.98 -15.71
N ILE A 203 20.11 12.94 -15.36
CA ILE A 203 21.41 13.12 -16.00
C ILE A 203 22.43 12.18 -15.38
N THR A 204 23.06 11.36 -16.22
CA THR A 204 24.17 10.46 -15.86
C THR A 204 25.46 10.92 -16.52
N LEU A 205 26.58 10.65 -15.84
CA LEU A 205 27.94 10.83 -16.33
C LEU A 205 28.59 9.46 -16.35
N THR A 206 29.24 9.11 -17.47
CA THR A 206 29.94 7.83 -17.63
C THR A 206 31.42 8.00 -17.29
N PHE A 207 31.92 7.20 -16.36
CA PHE A 207 33.34 7.11 -16.01
C PHE A 207 33.77 5.64 -16.07
N ASP A 208 34.78 5.30 -16.87
CA ASP A 208 35.27 3.92 -17.03
C ASP A 208 34.15 2.89 -17.31
N ASP A 209 33.24 3.22 -18.23
CA ASP A 209 32.04 2.42 -18.56
C ASP A 209 31.03 2.23 -17.41
N ILE A 210 31.12 3.05 -16.36
CA ILE A 210 30.18 3.10 -15.24
C ILE A 210 29.34 4.36 -15.32
N ASP A 211 28.04 4.19 -15.57
CA ASP A 211 27.07 5.28 -15.54
C ASP A 211 26.73 5.69 -14.10
N THR A 212 27.07 6.92 -13.74
CA THR A 212 26.79 7.50 -12.42
C THR A 212 25.85 8.70 -12.53
N ALA A 213 24.75 8.70 -11.78
CA ALA A 213 23.82 9.83 -11.75
C ALA A 213 24.45 11.07 -11.09
N VAL A 214 24.11 12.26 -11.59
CA VAL A 214 24.56 13.53 -10.99
C VAL A 214 23.80 13.78 -9.68
N LEU A 215 24.49 13.61 -8.56
CA LEU A 215 23.96 13.81 -7.21
C LEU A 215 23.88 15.30 -6.84
N LEU A 216 22.79 15.68 -6.17
CA LEU A 216 22.53 17.05 -5.71
C LEU A 216 22.42 17.13 -4.18
N PRO A 217 22.62 18.34 -3.58
CA PRO A 217 22.70 18.50 -2.12
C PRO A 217 21.46 18.07 -1.32
N TYR A 218 20.29 17.93 -1.94
CA TYR A 218 19.11 17.40 -1.25
C TYR A 218 19.34 15.99 -0.71
N GLY A 219 20.18 15.17 -1.36
CA GLY A 219 20.56 13.85 -0.83
C GLY A 219 21.15 13.91 0.59
N LEU A 220 21.90 14.97 0.91
CA LEU A 220 22.43 15.20 2.26
C LEU A 220 21.33 15.57 3.25
N LEU A 221 20.29 16.26 2.80
CA LEU A 221 19.16 16.64 3.64
C LEU A 221 18.39 15.40 4.14
N LYS A 222 18.31 14.35 3.33
CA LYS A 222 17.65 13.08 3.68
C LYS A 222 18.34 12.31 4.82
N ILE A 223 19.61 12.60 5.09
CA ILE A 223 20.37 12.02 6.20
C ILE A 223 19.92 12.63 7.55
N LEU A 224 19.35 13.83 7.54
CA LEU A 224 18.91 14.48 8.77
C LEU A 224 17.64 13.79 9.33
N PRO A 225 17.52 13.70 10.67
CA PRO A 225 16.31 13.22 11.31
C PRO A 225 15.07 13.95 10.79
N PHE A 226 13.96 13.21 10.64
CA PHE A 226 12.66 13.68 10.14
C PHE A 226 12.61 14.09 8.66
N TYR A 227 13.74 14.42 8.01
CA TYR A 227 13.76 14.72 6.57
C TYR A 227 13.69 13.45 5.71
N SER A 228 14.08 12.30 6.25
CA SER A 228 13.83 10.99 5.63
C SER A 228 12.34 10.77 5.32
N LEU A 229 11.44 11.36 6.11
CA LEU A 229 9.97 11.26 5.94
C LEU A 229 9.43 12.13 4.79
N GLY A 230 10.21 13.11 4.33
CA GLY A 230 9.83 13.98 3.21
C GLY A 230 10.11 13.32 1.87
N ARG A 231 9.12 13.32 0.96
CA ARG A 231 9.21 12.67 -0.36
C ARG A 231 9.00 13.60 -1.56
N THR A 232 8.79 14.89 -1.34
CA THR A 232 8.39 15.84 -2.39
C THR A 232 9.29 17.08 -2.44
N PRO A 233 10.55 16.93 -2.89
CA PRO A 233 11.52 18.03 -2.92
C PRO A 233 11.03 19.26 -3.68
N GLY A 234 10.22 19.07 -4.75
CA GLY A 234 9.63 20.13 -5.55
C GLY A 234 8.82 21.17 -4.75
N ARG A 235 8.33 20.81 -3.54
CA ARG A 235 7.58 21.72 -2.67
C ARG A 235 8.46 22.80 -2.02
N ILE A 236 9.79 22.61 -2.02
CA ILE A 236 10.76 23.65 -1.63
C ILE A 236 10.66 24.88 -2.54
N ASN A 237 10.06 24.76 -3.73
CA ASN A 237 9.77 25.90 -4.60
C ASN A 237 9.00 27.06 -3.91
N THR A 238 8.23 26.77 -2.86
CA THR A 238 7.60 27.82 -2.03
C THR A 238 8.66 28.76 -1.42
N LEU A 239 9.76 28.20 -0.91
CA LEU A 239 10.89 28.96 -0.38
C LEU A 239 11.64 29.72 -1.49
N VAL A 240 11.83 29.07 -2.65
CA VAL A 240 12.41 29.72 -3.85
C VAL A 240 11.62 30.97 -4.19
N THR A 241 10.30 30.84 -4.31
CA THR A 241 9.40 31.92 -4.71
C THR A 241 9.43 33.08 -3.71
N VAL A 242 9.41 32.80 -2.41
CA VAL A 242 9.48 33.87 -1.38
C VAL A 242 10.81 34.60 -1.43
N ALA A 243 11.94 33.89 -1.51
CA ALA A 243 13.25 34.52 -1.59
C ALA A 243 13.43 35.32 -2.88
N PHE A 244 12.99 34.75 -3.99
CA PHE A 244 13.03 35.35 -5.33
C PHE A 244 12.17 36.61 -5.41
N ALA A 245 10.98 36.63 -4.79
CA ALA A 245 10.11 37.79 -4.74
C ALA A 245 10.78 39.00 -4.07
N VAL A 246 11.63 38.79 -3.05
CA VAL A 246 12.38 39.89 -2.42
C VAL A 246 13.45 40.44 -3.36
N VAL A 247 14.11 39.60 -4.16
CA VAL A 247 15.06 40.05 -5.19
C VAL A 247 14.32 40.83 -6.29
N CYS A 248 13.15 40.36 -6.73
CA CYS A 248 12.27 41.08 -7.66
C CYS A 248 11.89 42.45 -7.10
N ALA A 249 11.49 42.54 -5.82
CA ALA A 249 11.13 43.81 -5.19
C ALA A 249 12.27 44.83 -5.24
N CYS A 250 13.53 44.40 -5.13
CA CYS A 250 14.68 45.27 -5.37
C CYS A 250 14.73 45.77 -6.82
N GLY A 251 14.53 44.90 -7.83
CA GLY A 251 14.45 45.32 -9.23
C GLY A 251 13.35 46.37 -9.48
N VAL A 252 12.16 46.14 -8.93
CA VAL A 252 11.04 47.10 -8.99
C VAL A 252 11.41 48.41 -8.31
N ALA A 253 12.04 48.36 -7.13
CA ALA A 253 12.47 49.56 -6.41
C ALA A 253 13.46 50.39 -7.23
N TRP A 254 14.41 49.76 -7.93
CA TRP A 254 15.32 50.46 -8.82
C TRP A 254 14.58 51.13 -9.99
N LEU A 255 13.69 50.41 -10.69
CA LEU A 255 12.89 50.96 -11.78
C LEU A 255 12.04 52.14 -11.31
N TYR A 256 11.43 52.01 -10.14
CA TYR A 256 10.63 53.05 -9.53
C TYR A 256 11.43 54.33 -9.24
N GLN A 257 12.69 54.17 -8.82
CA GLN A 257 13.62 55.29 -8.63
C GLN A 257 14.00 55.95 -9.97
N GLN A 258 14.24 55.17 -11.03
CA GLN A 258 14.56 55.72 -12.36
C GLN A 258 13.41 56.53 -12.97
N LEU A 259 12.17 56.17 -12.62
CA LEU A 259 10.97 56.87 -13.08
C LEU A 259 10.59 58.07 -12.20
N ALA A 260 11.48 58.55 -11.32
CA ALA A 260 11.17 59.63 -10.39
C ALA A 260 10.64 60.92 -11.04
N ARG A 261 11.06 61.21 -12.29
CA ARG A 261 10.59 62.37 -13.07
C ARG A 261 9.16 62.25 -13.62
N PHE A 262 8.57 61.06 -13.61
CA PHE A 262 7.24 60.82 -14.18
C PHE A 262 6.16 60.89 -13.10
N ARG A 263 5.18 61.79 -13.26
CA ARG A 263 4.08 61.99 -12.30
C ARG A 263 3.25 60.72 -12.06
N LYS A 264 3.15 59.83 -13.06
CA LYS A 264 2.40 58.56 -13.00
C LYS A 264 3.26 57.33 -12.69
N ARG A 265 4.49 57.48 -12.16
CA ARG A 265 5.38 56.34 -11.83
C ARG A 265 4.77 55.28 -10.92
N TRP A 266 3.76 55.65 -10.13
CA TRP A 266 3.00 54.72 -9.29
C TRP A 266 2.29 53.63 -10.11
N LEU A 267 1.99 53.86 -11.40
CA LEU A 267 1.44 52.86 -12.32
C LEU A 267 2.41 51.71 -12.64
N LEU A 268 3.72 51.89 -12.42
CA LEU A 268 4.72 50.86 -12.67
C LEU A 268 4.42 49.58 -11.87
N VAL A 269 4.11 49.73 -10.58
CA VAL A 269 3.86 48.58 -9.68
C VAL A 269 2.64 47.78 -10.11
N PRO A 270 1.43 48.37 -10.27
CA PRO A 270 0.27 47.61 -10.73
C PRO A 270 0.44 47.08 -12.17
N ALA A 271 1.15 47.79 -13.05
CA ALA A 271 1.41 47.28 -14.41
C ALA A 271 2.32 46.04 -14.38
N LEU A 272 3.43 46.08 -13.64
CA LEU A 272 4.30 44.91 -13.48
C LEU A 272 3.59 43.77 -12.75
N ALA A 273 2.80 44.08 -11.72
CA ALA A 273 1.99 43.08 -11.04
C ALA A 273 0.99 42.43 -12.01
N ALA A 274 0.33 43.20 -12.88
CA ALA A 274 -0.58 42.66 -13.88
C ALA A 274 0.13 41.75 -14.89
N VAL A 275 1.34 42.12 -15.35
CA VAL A 275 2.14 41.27 -16.26
C VAL A 275 2.57 39.98 -15.58
N ILE A 276 3.08 40.05 -14.35
CA ILE A 276 3.50 38.87 -13.58
C ILE A 276 2.29 37.98 -13.27
N LEU A 277 1.19 38.55 -12.78
CA LEU A 277 -0.02 37.79 -12.50
C LEU A 277 -0.57 37.11 -13.76
N PHE A 278 -0.57 37.82 -14.90
CA PHE A 278 -0.99 37.27 -16.18
C PHE A 278 -0.10 36.09 -16.60
N GLU A 279 1.22 36.23 -16.51
CA GLU A 279 2.18 35.15 -16.80
C GLU A 279 2.02 33.92 -15.88
N TYR A 280 1.56 34.15 -14.64
CA TYR A 280 1.35 33.09 -13.65
C TYR A 280 -0.05 32.48 -13.72
N VAL A 281 -0.92 32.99 -14.61
CA VAL A 281 -2.27 32.43 -14.80
C VAL A 281 -2.14 30.97 -15.22
N THR A 282 -2.53 30.08 -14.31
CA THR A 282 -2.55 28.66 -14.62
C THR A 282 -3.79 28.31 -15.44
N TRP A 283 -4.95 28.84 -15.04
CA TRP A 283 -6.25 28.70 -15.71
C TRP A 283 -7.01 30.02 -15.59
N TRP A 284 -7.63 30.49 -16.68
CA TRP A 284 -8.52 31.66 -16.64
C TRP A 284 -9.66 31.56 -17.66
N PRO A 285 -10.92 31.65 -17.22
CA PRO A 285 -11.35 31.53 -15.82
C PRO A 285 -10.96 30.14 -15.25
N LEU A 286 -10.79 30.05 -13.92
CA LEU A 286 -10.64 28.73 -13.29
C LEU A 286 -11.94 27.95 -13.56
N PRO A 287 -11.88 26.75 -14.17
CA PRO A 287 -13.08 26.03 -14.53
C PRO A 287 -13.79 25.61 -13.26
N THR A 288 -15.05 26.02 -13.13
CA THR A 288 -15.95 25.47 -12.12
C THR A 288 -16.86 24.47 -12.81
N PHE A 289 -17.13 23.36 -12.13
CA PHE A 289 -18.09 22.37 -12.59
C PHE A 289 -19.17 22.23 -11.52
N ALA A 290 -20.40 21.99 -11.96
CA ALA A 290 -21.43 21.54 -11.06
C ALA A 290 -21.01 20.16 -10.53
N THR A 291 -21.17 19.96 -9.23
CA THR A 291 -21.06 18.63 -8.65
C THR A 291 -22.46 18.03 -8.61
N PRO A 292 -22.84 17.15 -9.54
CA PRO A 292 -24.05 16.36 -9.38
C PRO A 292 -23.93 15.53 -8.09
N VAL A 293 -24.96 15.64 -7.26
CA VAL A 293 -25.15 14.88 -6.04
C VAL A 293 -26.43 14.08 -6.24
N SER A 294 -26.37 12.77 -6.00
CA SER A 294 -27.57 11.94 -6.00
C SER A 294 -28.52 12.37 -4.87
N PRO A 295 -29.84 12.53 -5.14
CA PRO A 295 -30.85 12.77 -4.11
C PRO A 295 -30.82 11.75 -2.96
N PHE A 296 -30.34 10.53 -3.21
CA PHE A 296 -30.21 9.51 -2.17
C PHE A 296 -29.39 9.99 -0.97
N TYR A 297 -28.28 10.70 -1.19
CA TYR A 297 -27.42 11.18 -0.10
C TYR A 297 -28.13 12.20 0.79
N GLU A 298 -29.00 13.03 0.22
CA GLU A 298 -29.84 13.96 0.98
C GLU A 298 -30.93 13.20 1.75
N GLN A 299 -31.54 12.19 1.13
CA GLN A 299 -32.58 11.36 1.78
C GLN A 299 -32.08 10.65 3.03
N ILE A 300 -30.85 10.14 3.00
CA ILE A 300 -30.30 9.41 4.14
C ILE A 300 -29.71 10.34 5.22
N ALA A 301 -29.52 11.64 4.96
CA ALA A 301 -28.88 12.56 5.91
C ALA A 301 -29.55 12.54 7.29
N ASP A 302 -30.89 12.44 7.34
CA ASP A 302 -31.68 12.40 8.58
C ASP A 302 -31.96 10.98 9.10
N SER A 303 -31.46 9.93 8.43
CA SER A 303 -31.83 8.53 8.72
C SER A 303 -31.17 7.92 9.97
N GLY A 304 -30.49 8.74 10.81
CA GLY A 304 -29.71 8.30 11.96
C GLY A 304 -28.42 7.55 11.57
N HIS A 305 -27.55 7.21 12.53
CA HIS A 305 -26.21 6.63 12.28
C HIS A 305 -26.24 5.36 11.39
N SER A 306 -26.03 5.51 10.08
CA SER A 306 -26.14 4.43 9.09
C SER A 306 -24.91 4.42 8.19
N SER A 307 -23.93 3.56 8.46
CA SER A 307 -22.67 3.57 7.70
C SER A 307 -22.88 3.20 6.23
N VAL A 308 -22.16 3.89 5.34
CA VAL A 308 -22.25 3.73 3.89
C VAL A 308 -20.97 3.10 3.35
N PHE A 309 -21.10 1.91 2.76
CA PHE A 309 -20.01 1.26 2.04
C PHE A 309 -20.04 1.69 0.57
N THR A 310 -19.04 2.42 0.09
CA THR A 310 -18.90 2.77 -1.33
C THR A 310 -18.02 1.74 -2.02
N PHE A 311 -18.56 1.08 -3.05
CA PHE A 311 -17.88 0.04 -3.83
C PHE A 311 -17.64 0.48 -5.30
N PRO A 312 -16.49 0.14 -5.91
CA PRO A 312 -15.30 -0.38 -5.25
C PRO A 312 -14.63 0.76 -4.49
N TYR A 313 -13.99 0.41 -3.39
CA TYR A 313 -13.19 1.36 -2.65
C TYR A 313 -11.78 1.49 -3.23
N PHE A 314 -11.16 0.37 -3.58
CA PHE A 314 -9.72 0.29 -3.84
C PHE A 314 -9.43 -0.03 -5.31
N PHE A 315 -8.81 0.93 -5.99
CA PHE A 315 -8.15 0.67 -7.27
C PHE A 315 -6.63 0.73 -7.09
N MET A 316 -6.02 -0.44 -6.91
CA MET A 316 -4.59 -0.64 -7.15
C MET A 316 -4.29 -0.38 -8.62
N ARG A 317 -3.83 0.83 -8.94
CA ARG A 317 -2.74 0.98 -9.91
C ARG A 317 -2.16 2.38 -10.04
N ASP A 318 -2.77 3.40 -9.45
CA ASP A 318 -2.20 4.74 -9.52
C ASP A 318 -2.81 5.61 -8.41
N SER A 319 -2.12 5.70 -7.27
CA SER A 319 -2.46 6.59 -6.14
C SER A 319 -2.58 8.08 -6.50
N ARG A 320 -2.42 8.41 -7.78
CA ARG A 320 -2.44 9.74 -8.37
C ARG A 320 -3.82 10.15 -8.88
N LEU A 321 -4.78 9.23 -9.02
CA LEU A 321 -6.11 9.48 -9.60
C LEU A 321 -7.27 8.81 -8.84
N ASP A 322 -7.08 8.48 -7.56
CA ASP A 322 -8.10 7.88 -6.69
C ASP A 322 -9.23 8.89 -6.42
N THR A 323 -10.15 8.98 -7.36
CA THR A 323 -11.27 9.92 -7.33
C THR A 323 -12.40 9.39 -6.45
N ALA A 324 -12.67 8.07 -6.45
CA ALA A 324 -13.77 7.49 -5.67
C ALA A 324 -13.70 7.76 -4.15
N PRO A 325 -12.55 7.62 -3.45
CA PRO A 325 -12.46 7.94 -2.02
C PRO A 325 -12.67 9.44 -1.75
N ASN A 326 -12.18 10.32 -2.63
CA ASN A 326 -12.38 11.76 -2.51
C ASN A 326 -13.85 12.17 -2.70
N TRP A 327 -14.58 11.49 -3.61
CA TRP A 327 -16.02 11.67 -3.78
C TRP A 327 -16.81 11.14 -2.58
N GLY A 328 -16.44 9.97 -2.06
CA GLY A 328 -17.00 9.45 -0.81
C GLY A 328 -16.87 10.47 0.33
N MET A 329 -15.71 11.10 0.50
CA MET A 329 -15.51 12.17 1.48
C MET A 329 -16.37 13.42 1.20
N LEU A 330 -16.55 13.79 -0.07
CA LEU A 330 -17.44 14.91 -0.42
C LEU A 330 -18.89 14.59 -0.07
N TYR A 331 -19.40 13.44 -0.50
CA TYR A 331 -20.78 13.03 -0.23
C TYR A 331 -21.01 12.81 1.27
N GLN A 332 -19.99 12.40 2.03
CA GLN A 332 -20.05 12.37 3.49
C GLN A 332 -20.35 13.73 4.12
N THR A 333 -19.92 14.85 3.51
CA THR A 333 -20.30 16.19 4.01
C THR A 333 -21.79 16.51 3.85
N ILE A 334 -22.50 15.73 3.03
CA ILE A 334 -23.93 15.87 2.75
C ILE A 334 -24.73 14.93 3.65
N HIS A 335 -24.41 13.64 3.63
CA HIS A 335 -25.18 12.64 4.35
C HIS A 335 -24.75 12.45 5.81
N GLY A 336 -23.55 12.90 6.22
CA GLY A 336 -23.09 12.88 7.62
C GLY A 336 -22.77 11.50 8.23
N HIS A 337 -22.88 10.42 7.47
CA HIS A 337 -22.67 9.04 7.96
C HIS A 337 -21.22 8.59 7.89
N PRO A 338 -20.79 7.62 8.73
CA PRO A 338 -19.52 6.94 8.56
C PRO A 338 -19.43 6.29 7.17
N ILE A 339 -18.22 6.30 6.59
CA ILE A 339 -17.92 5.68 5.29
C ILE A 339 -16.77 4.69 5.45
N ASN A 340 -16.67 3.72 4.54
CA ASN A 340 -15.63 2.69 4.52
C ASN A 340 -14.21 3.20 4.17
N GLY A 341 -14.02 4.51 3.96
CA GLY A 341 -12.68 5.07 3.83
C GLY A 341 -12.62 6.56 3.48
N GLY A 342 -11.81 6.94 2.50
CA GLY A 342 -11.48 8.31 2.15
C GLY A 342 -9.97 8.51 1.97
N TYR A 343 -9.57 9.65 1.42
CA TYR A 343 -8.16 10.03 1.36
C TYR A 343 -7.68 10.53 2.73
N ILE A 344 -6.81 9.75 3.36
CA ILE A 344 -6.05 10.16 4.54
C ILE A 344 -4.57 10.27 4.16
N HIS A 345 -3.91 11.32 4.66
CA HIS A 345 -2.50 11.59 4.34
C HIS A 345 -1.54 10.48 4.80
N ARG A 346 -1.93 9.73 5.84
CA ARG A 346 -1.21 8.58 6.37
C ARG A 346 -2.22 7.52 6.75
N TRP A 347 -2.03 6.33 6.20
CA TRP A 347 -2.86 5.18 6.50
C TRP A 347 -2.38 4.52 7.79
N PRO A 348 -3.28 4.20 8.73
CA PRO A 348 -3.01 3.16 9.70
C PRO A 348 -2.62 1.87 8.95
N HIS A 349 -1.63 1.13 9.45
CA HIS A 349 -1.05 -0.05 8.78
C HIS A 349 -2.10 -1.02 8.24
N GLU A 350 -3.08 -1.36 9.09
CA GLU A 350 -4.14 -2.32 8.77
C GLU A 350 -5.27 -1.71 7.95
N ALA A 351 -5.41 -0.39 7.91
CA ALA A 351 -6.56 0.25 7.25
C ALA A 351 -6.56 -0.02 5.73
N LYS A 352 -5.37 -0.06 5.10
CA LYS A 352 -5.25 -0.44 3.69
C LYS A 352 -5.67 -1.90 3.50
N GLY A 353 -5.04 -2.82 4.22
CA GLY A 353 -5.34 -4.25 4.12
C GLY A 353 -6.79 -4.58 4.40
N ARG A 354 -7.38 -3.99 5.44
CA ARG A 354 -8.79 -4.14 5.82
C ARG A 354 -9.74 -3.70 4.70
N THR A 355 -9.48 -2.55 4.08
CA THR A 355 -10.38 -2.04 3.04
C THR A 355 -10.23 -2.81 1.72
N VAL A 356 -9.00 -3.24 1.40
CA VAL A 356 -8.74 -4.17 0.30
C VAL A 356 -9.43 -5.51 0.54
N GLY A 357 -9.37 -6.02 1.78
CA GLY A 357 -10.04 -7.25 2.19
C GLY A 357 -11.55 -7.16 2.02
N LEU A 358 -12.19 -6.04 2.36
CA LEU A 358 -13.63 -5.85 2.12
C LEU A 358 -13.99 -5.80 0.63
N ASP A 359 -13.18 -5.12 -0.18
CA ASP A 359 -13.39 -5.07 -1.63
C ASP A 359 -13.22 -6.46 -2.27
N HIS A 360 -12.19 -7.20 -1.84
CA HIS A 360 -11.91 -8.56 -2.27
C HIS A 360 -12.98 -9.55 -1.77
N LEU A 361 -13.51 -9.35 -0.56
CA LEU A 361 -14.64 -10.10 -0.03
C LEU A 361 -15.89 -9.88 -0.89
N LEU A 362 -16.18 -8.66 -1.33
CA LEU A 362 -17.35 -8.39 -2.16
C LEU A 362 -17.19 -8.86 -3.60
N MET A 363 -15.97 -8.91 -4.13
CA MET A 363 -15.67 -9.38 -5.48
C MET A 363 -14.35 -10.19 -5.59
N PRO A 364 -14.30 -11.45 -5.08
CA PRO A 364 -13.09 -12.27 -5.11
C PRO A 364 -12.56 -12.64 -6.50
N GLU A 365 -13.40 -12.69 -7.54
CA GLU A 365 -12.96 -13.04 -8.92
C GLU A 365 -12.09 -11.96 -9.53
N ARG A 366 -12.08 -10.75 -8.95
CA ARG A 366 -11.14 -9.69 -9.33
C ARG A 366 -9.71 -10.02 -8.92
N GLY A 367 -9.49 -11.02 -8.06
CA GLY A 367 -8.15 -11.40 -7.60
C GLY A 367 -7.41 -10.20 -7.01
N ILE A 368 -8.07 -9.42 -6.15
CA ILE A 368 -7.48 -8.18 -5.63
C ILE A 368 -6.41 -8.52 -4.59
N ASP A 369 -6.58 -9.63 -3.88
CA ASP A 369 -5.68 -10.09 -2.83
C ASP A 369 -5.48 -11.62 -2.85
N ILE A 370 -4.61 -12.12 -1.96
CA ILE A 370 -4.15 -13.52 -1.86
C ILE A 370 -5.19 -14.49 -1.27
N PHE A 371 -6.31 -13.98 -0.74
CA PHE A 371 -7.29 -14.77 -0.03
C PHE A 371 -8.27 -15.42 -1.00
N GLU A 372 -8.64 -16.67 -0.72
CA GLU A 372 -9.78 -17.30 -1.37
C GLU A 372 -10.86 -17.57 -0.33
N TYR A 373 -12.05 -17.05 -0.61
CA TYR A 373 -13.21 -17.28 0.24
C TYR A 373 -13.95 -18.53 -0.27
N ALA A 374 -14.04 -19.55 0.58
CA ALA A 374 -14.80 -20.79 0.33
C ALA A 374 -16.30 -20.60 0.64
N ASP A 375 -17.05 -21.69 0.75
CA ASP A 375 -18.51 -21.77 1.00
C ASP A 375 -19.02 -21.14 2.32
N ASN A 376 -18.17 -20.50 3.13
CA ASN A 376 -18.53 -19.73 4.35
C ASN A 376 -18.50 -18.21 4.10
N TRP A 377 -18.61 -17.84 2.82
CA TRP A 377 -18.56 -16.48 2.36
C TRP A 377 -19.93 -15.82 2.55
N HIS A 378 -20.04 -15.00 3.60
CA HIS A 378 -21.27 -14.28 3.96
C HIS A 378 -21.04 -12.76 3.99
N PRO A 379 -20.83 -12.11 2.84
CA PRO A 379 -20.48 -10.69 2.77
C PRO A 379 -21.56 -9.78 3.37
N ALA A 380 -22.84 -10.14 3.24
CA ALA A 380 -23.93 -9.40 3.86
C ALA A 380 -23.87 -9.43 5.40
N THR A 381 -23.59 -10.60 5.95
CA THR A 381 -23.34 -10.77 7.39
C THR A 381 -22.18 -9.90 7.86
N ILE A 382 -21.04 -9.96 7.16
CA ILE A 382 -19.83 -9.22 7.54
C ILE A 382 -20.08 -7.71 7.51
N LEU A 383 -20.71 -7.20 6.45
CA LEU A 383 -21.04 -5.78 6.36
C LEU A 383 -22.03 -5.35 7.45
N SER A 384 -23.03 -6.19 7.76
CA SER A 384 -24.02 -5.91 8.81
C SER A 384 -23.36 -5.86 10.20
N THR A 385 -22.49 -6.82 10.51
CA THR A 385 -21.71 -6.85 11.76
C THR A 385 -20.79 -5.64 11.90
N LEU A 386 -20.24 -5.13 10.79
CA LEU A 386 -19.44 -3.91 10.76
C LEU A 386 -20.28 -2.62 10.85
N GLY A 387 -21.61 -2.73 10.89
CA GLY A 387 -22.53 -1.60 11.00
C GLY A 387 -22.76 -0.86 9.69
N TYR A 388 -22.49 -1.49 8.53
CA TYR A 388 -22.86 -0.95 7.23
C TYR A 388 -24.32 -1.24 6.94
N ARG A 389 -25.06 -0.17 6.62
CA ARG A 389 -26.48 -0.25 6.26
C ARG A 389 -26.71 -0.17 4.76
N TYR A 390 -25.82 0.52 4.06
CA TYR A 390 -25.95 0.78 2.63
C TYR A 390 -24.67 0.37 1.90
N VAL A 391 -24.83 -0.29 0.75
CA VAL A 391 -23.78 -0.50 -0.25
C VAL A 391 -24.11 0.36 -1.46
N VAL A 392 -23.26 1.34 -1.75
CA VAL A 392 -23.41 2.28 -2.87
C VAL A 392 -22.43 1.93 -3.96
N VAL A 393 -22.94 1.75 -5.17
CA VAL A 393 -22.17 1.36 -6.36
C VAL A 393 -22.36 2.43 -7.43
N PRO A 394 -21.32 3.23 -7.75
CA PRO A 394 -21.41 4.23 -8.80
C PRO A 394 -21.60 3.60 -10.19
N LYS A 395 -22.51 4.18 -10.97
CA LYS A 395 -22.82 3.79 -12.35
C LYS A 395 -21.79 4.33 -13.35
N PRO A 396 -21.67 3.67 -14.53
CA PRO A 396 -20.90 4.24 -15.63
C PRO A 396 -21.54 5.52 -16.16
N VAL A 397 -20.70 6.53 -16.38
CA VAL A 397 -21.07 7.69 -17.19
C VAL A 397 -21.09 7.24 -18.65
N THR A 398 -22.27 7.26 -19.25
CA THR A 398 -22.50 6.89 -20.65
C THR A 398 -22.78 8.12 -21.50
N ALA A 399 -22.93 7.95 -22.82
CA ALA A 399 -23.38 9.02 -23.69
C ALA A 399 -24.81 9.50 -23.37
N GLU A 400 -25.58 8.68 -22.65
CA GLU A 400 -26.95 8.98 -22.22
C GLU A 400 -27.01 9.63 -20.84
N SER A 401 -25.93 9.60 -20.06
CA SER A 401 -25.82 10.30 -18.79
C SER A 401 -25.96 11.82 -18.96
N SER A 402 -26.36 12.51 -17.90
CA SER A 402 -26.52 13.97 -17.92
C SER A 402 -25.22 14.69 -18.37
N PRO A 403 -25.33 15.85 -19.05
CA PRO A 403 -24.17 16.63 -19.48
C PRO A 403 -23.22 16.99 -18.32
N GLU A 404 -23.78 17.19 -17.11
CA GLU A 404 -23.01 17.40 -15.89
C GLU A 404 -22.14 16.19 -15.58
N LEU A 405 -22.70 14.97 -15.56
CA LEU A 405 -21.96 13.73 -15.30
C LEU A 405 -20.91 13.45 -16.38
N GLN A 406 -21.21 13.74 -17.64
CA GLN A 406 -20.23 13.61 -18.73
C GLN A 406 -19.07 14.59 -18.58
N THR A 407 -19.36 15.84 -18.22
CA THR A 407 -18.34 16.87 -17.98
C THR A 407 -17.49 16.50 -16.76
N GLN A 408 -18.15 16.03 -15.72
CA GLN A 408 -17.57 15.57 -14.48
C GLN A 408 -16.59 14.40 -14.73
N SER A 409 -17.04 13.32 -15.38
CA SER A 409 -16.20 12.17 -15.75
C SER A 409 -14.99 12.57 -16.61
N LYS A 410 -15.18 13.45 -17.61
CA LYS A 410 -14.09 13.95 -18.47
C LYS A 410 -13.08 14.82 -17.72
N ALA A 411 -13.57 15.73 -16.87
CA ALA A 411 -12.71 16.62 -16.08
C ALA A 411 -11.83 15.84 -15.08
N TRP A 412 -12.27 14.64 -14.69
CA TRP A 412 -11.61 13.84 -13.67
C TRP A 412 -10.55 12.89 -14.21
N GLY A 413 -10.41 12.78 -15.54
CA GLY A 413 -9.49 11.82 -16.15
C GLY A 413 -9.74 10.39 -15.66
N ALA A 414 -11.00 10.09 -15.29
CA ALA A 414 -11.38 8.83 -14.69
C ALA A 414 -11.13 7.72 -15.71
N LYS A 415 -9.99 7.02 -15.60
CA LYS A 415 -9.92 5.65 -16.11
C LYS A 415 -11.09 4.91 -15.47
N GLU A 416 -11.85 4.17 -16.28
CA GLU A 416 -12.97 3.37 -15.79
C GLU A 416 -12.51 2.57 -14.56
N ILE A 417 -13.00 2.95 -13.36
CA ILE A 417 -12.57 2.42 -12.05
C ILE A 417 -12.82 0.90 -11.97
N LEU A 418 -13.86 0.44 -12.66
CA LEU A 418 -14.15 -0.95 -12.97
C LEU A 418 -14.31 -1.08 -14.47
N SER A 419 -13.86 -2.19 -15.06
CA SER A 419 -14.21 -2.50 -16.44
C SER A 419 -15.73 -2.64 -16.57
N ARG A 420 -16.27 -2.48 -17.79
CA ARG A 420 -17.71 -2.72 -18.03
C ARG A 420 -18.17 -4.11 -17.58
N ALA A 421 -17.31 -5.13 -17.72
CA ALA A 421 -17.59 -6.50 -17.30
C ALA A 421 -17.68 -6.60 -15.77
N ASP A 422 -16.73 -6.02 -15.05
CA ASP A 422 -16.72 -6.05 -13.58
C ASP A 422 -17.93 -5.33 -12.97
N ARG A 423 -18.46 -4.30 -13.65
CA ARG A 423 -19.67 -3.58 -13.18
C ARG A 423 -20.95 -4.37 -13.37
N ALA A 424 -21.11 -5.04 -14.51
CA ALA A 424 -22.26 -5.91 -14.74
C ALA A 424 -22.26 -7.06 -13.73
N LEU A 425 -21.09 -7.67 -13.52
CA LEU A 425 -20.87 -8.69 -12.50
C LEU A 425 -21.18 -8.16 -11.10
N ALA A 426 -20.74 -6.94 -10.76
CA ALA A 426 -21.04 -6.32 -9.47
C ALA A 426 -22.55 -6.12 -9.27
N SER A 427 -23.28 -5.62 -10.27
CA SER A 427 -24.73 -5.41 -10.17
C SER A 427 -25.50 -6.72 -9.99
N GLU A 428 -25.17 -7.74 -10.78
CA GLU A 428 -25.78 -9.06 -10.68
C GLU A 428 -25.51 -9.68 -9.31
N ARG A 429 -24.24 -9.67 -8.90
CA ARG A 429 -23.82 -10.22 -7.61
C ARG A 429 -24.43 -9.49 -6.43
N PHE A 430 -24.42 -8.16 -6.42
CA PHE A 430 -24.99 -7.39 -5.32
C PHE A 430 -26.50 -7.58 -5.20
N SER A 431 -27.20 -7.74 -6.31
CA SER A 431 -28.64 -8.07 -6.28
C SER A 431 -28.92 -9.45 -5.67
N SER A 432 -27.95 -10.37 -5.68
CA SER A 432 -28.08 -11.67 -5.00
C SER A 432 -27.78 -11.62 -3.50
N MET A 433 -27.01 -10.62 -3.03
CA MET A 433 -26.53 -10.51 -1.65
C MET A 433 -27.27 -9.44 -0.83
N PHE A 434 -27.82 -8.43 -1.51
CA PHE A 434 -28.39 -7.24 -0.91
C PHE A 434 -29.68 -6.83 -1.62
N ASN A 435 -30.49 -6.00 -0.94
CA ASN A 435 -31.75 -5.51 -1.50
C ASN A 435 -31.54 -4.18 -2.20
N LEU A 436 -31.76 -4.09 -3.52
CA LEU A 436 -31.75 -2.81 -4.23
C LEU A 436 -32.90 -1.93 -3.71
N ILE A 437 -32.58 -0.76 -3.14
CA ILE A 437 -33.57 0.18 -2.57
C ILE A 437 -33.65 1.51 -3.29
N TYR A 438 -32.62 1.87 -4.06
CA TYR A 438 -32.58 3.12 -4.80
C TYR A 438 -31.69 2.98 -6.04
N GLU A 439 -32.12 3.62 -7.12
CA GLU A 439 -31.39 3.66 -8.38
C GLU A 439 -31.66 4.99 -9.08
N ASP A 440 -30.60 5.67 -9.53
CA ASP A 440 -30.70 6.86 -10.38
C ASP A 440 -29.67 6.82 -11.52
N ASP A 441 -29.36 7.94 -12.16
CA ASP A 441 -28.37 8.00 -13.24
C ASP A 441 -26.91 7.87 -12.75
N GLN A 442 -26.69 7.99 -11.43
CA GLN A 442 -25.37 8.00 -10.79
C GLN A 442 -25.07 6.74 -10.01
N LEU A 443 -26.06 6.14 -9.34
CA LEU A 443 -25.84 5.14 -8.30
C LEU A 443 -26.80 3.96 -8.43
N TRP A 444 -26.32 2.78 -8.06
CA TRP A 444 -27.15 1.75 -7.45
C TRP A 444 -26.92 1.77 -5.95
N VAL A 445 -28.00 1.68 -5.17
CA VAL A 445 -27.90 1.59 -3.73
C VAL A 445 -28.65 0.39 -3.20
N TYR A 446 -27.90 -0.44 -2.51
CA TYR A 446 -28.40 -1.65 -1.89
C TYR A 446 -28.45 -1.49 -0.37
N ARG A 447 -29.48 -2.04 0.24
CA ARG A 447 -29.63 -2.16 1.69
C ARG A 447 -29.02 -3.48 2.14
N VAL A 448 -28.12 -3.38 3.11
CA VAL A 448 -27.60 -4.54 3.84
C VAL A 448 -28.74 -5.10 4.71
N PRO A 449 -29.07 -6.39 4.62
CA PRO A 449 -30.12 -6.99 5.44
C PRO A 449 -29.80 -6.90 6.95
N ASP A 450 -30.81 -6.57 7.75
CA ASP A 450 -30.66 -6.39 9.21
C ASP A 450 -30.53 -7.76 9.95
N ASP A 451 -31.09 -8.84 9.39
CA ASP A 451 -31.25 -10.15 10.09
C ASP A 451 -30.26 -11.24 9.65
N THR A 452 -29.24 -10.92 8.85
CA THR A 452 -28.36 -11.93 8.23
C THR A 452 -27.14 -12.29 9.08
N ILE A 453 -27.25 -12.40 10.41
CA ILE A 453 -26.09 -12.84 11.20
C ILE A 453 -25.92 -14.36 11.03
N ASP A 454 -25.01 -14.76 10.13
CA ASP A 454 -24.50 -16.12 10.07
C ASP A 454 -23.26 -16.21 10.97
N ALA A 455 -23.37 -16.98 12.04
CA ALA A 455 -22.29 -17.26 12.99
C ALA A 455 -21.00 -17.77 12.32
N ARG A 456 -21.11 -18.36 11.12
CA ARG A 456 -19.99 -18.92 10.34
C ARG A 456 -19.26 -17.90 9.49
N ALA A 457 -19.68 -16.64 9.51
CA ALA A 457 -19.06 -15.59 8.72
C ALA A 457 -17.64 -15.29 9.24
N LEU A 458 -16.67 -15.45 8.35
CA LEU A 458 -15.25 -15.19 8.58
C LEU A 458 -14.75 -14.27 7.47
N TRP A 459 -13.83 -13.37 7.80
CA TRP A 459 -13.12 -12.62 6.77
C TRP A 459 -11.67 -12.38 7.14
N MET A 460 -10.84 -12.41 6.10
CA MET A 460 -9.40 -12.28 6.21
C MET A 460 -8.92 -11.03 5.49
N TYR A 461 -7.91 -10.40 6.05
CA TYR A 461 -7.16 -9.34 5.40
C TYR A 461 -5.71 -9.29 5.88
N VAL A 462 -4.84 -8.70 5.07
CA VAL A 462 -3.43 -8.52 5.43
C VAL A 462 -3.26 -7.40 6.46
N GLY A 463 -2.42 -7.62 7.46
CA GLY A 463 -2.02 -6.66 8.48
C GLY A 463 -0.65 -6.02 8.17
N MET A 464 0.25 -6.01 9.16
CA MET A 464 1.59 -5.42 9.02
C MET A 464 2.56 -6.25 8.18
N ASN A 465 3.66 -5.62 7.73
CA ASN A 465 4.85 -6.21 7.10
C ASN A 465 4.60 -7.01 5.80
N TRP A 466 3.56 -6.61 5.05
CA TRP A 466 3.33 -7.06 3.68
C TRP A 466 3.85 -6.05 2.67
N GLU A 467 4.32 -6.54 1.53
CA GLU A 467 4.56 -5.66 0.40
C GLU A 467 3.25 -4.95 0.01
N VAL A 468 3.38 -3.64 -0.19
CA VAL A 468 2.26 -2.70 -0.30
C VAL A 468 1.26 -3.14 -1.37
N ASP A 469 1.74 -3.61 -2.52
CA ASP A 469 0.92 -4.00 -3.65
C ASP A 469 1.13 -5.48 -4.01
N PRO A 470 0.04 -6.24 -4.23
CA PRO A 470 0.11 -7.62 -4.70
C PRO A 470 0.48 -7.68 -6.19
N TRP A 471 1.03 -8.82 -6.58
CA TRP A 471 1.46 -9.14 -7.93
C TRP A 471 0.44 -10.06 -8.59
N GLN A 472 0.08 -9.76 -9.83
CA GLN A 472 -0.70 -10.69 -10.64
C GLN A 472 0.24 -11.66 -11.36
N THR A 473 0.08 -12.95 -11.09
CA THR A 473 0.78 -14.05 -11.76
C THR A 473 -0.23 -14.92 -12.52
N PRO A 474 0.20 -15.72 -13.52
CA PRO A 474 -0.71 -16.62 -14.22
C PRO A 474 -1.45 -17.60 -13.30
N GLU A 475 -0.88 -17.92 -12.13
CA GLU A 475 -1.45 -18.84 -11.15
C GLU A 475 -2.27 -18.15 -10.06
N GLY A 476 -2.40 -16.82 -10.10
CA GLY A 476 -3.19 -16.04 -9.16
C GLY A 476 -2.44 -14.83 -8.57
N THR A 477 -3.05 -14.25 -7.54
CA THR A 477 -2.52 -13.06 -6.87
C THR A 477 -1.51 -13.46 -5.80
N THR A 478 -0.32 -12.86 -5.83
CA THR A 478 0.79 -13.18 -4.93
C THR A 478 1.20 -11.94 -4.13
N ARG A 479 1.54 -12.12 -2.85
CA ARG A 479 2.17 -11.07 -2.03
C ARG A 479 3.47 -11.54 -1.44
N ARG A 480 4.40 -10.61 -1.26
CA ARG A 480 5.63 -10.83 -0.51
C ARG A 480 5.47 -10.33 0.91
N MET A 481 6.13 -10.99 1.85
CA MET A 481 6.12 -10.66 3.26
C MET A 481 7.52 -10.46 3.82
N ALA A 482 7.62 -9.61 4.84
CA ALA A 482 8.78 -9.45 5.71
C ALA A 482 8.56 -10.13 7.07
N ASP A 483 9.57 -10.14 7.92
CA ASP A 483 9.46 -10.69 9.27
C ASP A 483 8.37 -9.99 10.09
N GLY A 484 7.60 -10.77 10.84
CA GLY A 484 6.45 -10.29 11.61
C GLY A 484 5.23 -9.94 10.76
N ALA A 485 5.08 -10.52 9.55
CA ALA A 485 3.90 -10.31 8.72
C ALA A 485 2.63 -10.88 9.36
N GLU A 486 1.52 -10.15 9.21
CA GLU A 486 0.27 -10.47 9.90
C GLU A 486 -0.87 -10.80 8.92
N ILE A 487 -1.55 -11.91 9.13
CA ILE A 487 -2.88 -12.17 8.55
C ILE A 487 -3.88 -11.98 9.68
N ILE A 488 -4.87 -11.11 9.47
CA ILE A 488 -5.93 -10.87 10.45
C ILE A 488 -7.16 -11.64 10.00
N ILE A 489 -7.70 -12.44 10.92
CA ILE A 489 -8.89 -13.26 10.73
C ILE A 489 -9.93 -12.78 11.73
N GLU A 490 -11.01 -12.21 11.22
CA GLU A 490 -12.12 -11.74 12.04
C GLU A 490 -13.24 -12.78 12.00
N SER A 491 -13.65 -13.20 13.19
CA SER A 491 -14.64 -14.26 13.40
C SER A 491 -15.81 -13.78 14.26
N ILE A 492 -17.03 -14.22 13.96
CA ILE A 492 -18.20 -13.86 14.78
C ILE A 492 -18.31 -14.78 16.01
N GLU A 493 -17.99 -16.06 15.85
CA GLU A 493 -18.03 -17.08 16.91
C GLU A 493 -16.70 -17.84 16.97
N SER A 494 -16.60 -18.83 17.86
CA SER A 494 -15.45 -19.75 17.84
C SER A 494 -15.59 -20.70 16.66
N HIS A 495 -14.50 -20.91 15.92
CA HIS A 495 -14.45 -21.86 14.80
C HIS A 495 -13.19 -22.70 14.87
N GLN A 496 -13.33 -24.01 14.73
CA GLN A 496 -12.22 -24.89 14.41
C GLN A 496 -11.96 -24.84 12.91
N VAL A 497 -10.75 -24.42 12.53
CA VAL A 497 -10.36 -24.20 11.14
C VAL A 497 -9.00 -24.80 10.82
N VAL A 498 -8.79 -25.08 9.55
CA VAL A 498 -7.50 -25.42 8.96
C VAL A 498 -7.11 -24.31 7.99
N LEU A 499 -5.85 -23.87 8.04
CA LEU A 499 -5.33 -22.88 7.11
C LEU A 499 -4.51 -23.56 6.04
N SER A 500 -4.86 -23.33 4.77
CA SER A 500 -4.13 -23.83 3.60
C SER A 500 -3.64 -22.69 2.73
N PHE A 501 -2.40 -22.76 2.26
CA PHE A 501 -1.79 -21.72 1.43
C PHE A 501 -0.63 -22.28 0.60
N GLN A 502 -0.24 -21.51 -0.42
CA GLN A 502 1.00 -21.76 -1.15
C GLN A 502 2.05 -20.75 -0.75
N ILE A 503 3.28 -21.21 -0.53
CA ILE A 503 4.41 -20.36 -0.13
C ILE A 503 5.67 -20.73 -0.91
N SER A 504 6.51 -19.74 -1.19
CA SER A 504 7.85 -19.88 -1.77
C SER A 504 8.78 -18.89 -1.06
N GLY A 505 9.90 -19.38 -0.55
CA GLY A 505 10.94 -18.56 0.08
C GLY A 505 11.73 -17.80 -0.97
N LEU A 506 12.26 -16.64 -0.62
CA LEU A 506 13.32 -16.01 -1.43
C LEU A 506 14.65 -16.74 -1.24
N GLU A 507 14.82 -17.37 -0.08
CA GLU A 507 15.90 -18.24 0.31
C GLU A 507 15.34 -19.38 1.18
N ASN A 508 16.16 -20.41 1.41
CA ASN A 508 15.79 -21.50 2.30
C ASN A 508 15.70 -20.97 3.74
N SER A 509 14.50 -20.98 4.31
CA SER A 509 14.22 -20.38 5.62
C SER A 509 13.34 -21.28 6.47
N THR A 510 13.33 -21.03 7.78
CA THR A 510 12.44 -21.70 8.73
C THR A 510 11.47 -20.66 9.25
N LEU A 511 10.18 -20.86 8.97
CA LEU A 511 9.14 -19.92 9.38
C LEU A 511 8.35 -20.51 10.54
N ARG A 512 8.11 -19.67 11.56
CA ARG A 512 7.17 -19.93 12.65
C ARG A 512 5.93 -19.09 12.47
N TRP A 513 4.77 -19.70 12.61
CA TRP A 513 3.48 -19.04 12.61
C TRP A 513 2.94 -19.06 14.03
N GLU A 514 2.51 -17.90 14.51
CA GLU A 514 1.94 -17.69 15.84
C GLU A 514 0.49 -17.19 15.69
N LEU A 515 -0.45 -17.80 16.39
CA LEU A 515 -1.84 -17.36 16.48
C LEU A 515 -2.06 -16.71 17.84
N ASN A 516 -2.44 -15.44 17.86
CA ASN A 516 -2.72 -14.69 19.09
C ASN A 516 -1.55 -14.68 20.12
N GLY A 517 -0.32 -14.97 19.66
CA GLY A 517 0.89 -15.03 20.48
C GLY A 517 1.34 -16.44 20.84
N ASP A 518 0.53 -17.47 20.56
CA ASP A 518 0.88 -18.87 20.78
C ASP A 518 1.42 -19.50 19.48
N GLU A 519 2.44 -20.35 19.59
CA GLU A 519 3.00 -21.03 18.42
C GLU A 519 1.98 -21.99 17.80
N LEU A 520 1.65 -21.77 16.53
CA LEU A 520 0.73 -22.60 15.75
C LEU A 520 1.48 -23.70 14.99
N VAL A 521 2.49 -23.31 14.20
CA VAL A 521 3.27 -24.25 13.39
C VAL A 521 4.63 -23.68 13.03
N THR A 522 5.64 -24.54 12.96
CA THR A 522 6.97 -24.22 12.41
C THR A 522 7.27 -25.14 11.23
N PHE A 523 7.71 -24.58 10.10
CA PHE A 523 8.04 -25.36 8.90
C PHE A 523 9.22 -24.77 8.11
N HIS A 524 9.86 -25.61 7.31
CA HIS A 524 10.93 -25.20 6.40
C HIS A 524 10.35 -24.80 5.05
N VAL A 525 10.77 -23.65 4.55
CA VAL A 525 10.36 -23.10 3.26
C VAL A 525 11.58 -23.05 2.35
N GLY A 526 11.46 -23.66 1.18
CA GLY A 526 12.45 -23.59 0.11
C GLY A 526 12.11 -22.54 -0.94
N THR A 527 12.99 -22.35 -1.91
CA THR A 527 12.79 -21.34 -2.98
C THR A 527 11.66 -21.69 -3.96
N ASP A 528 11.29 -22.96 -4.07
CA ASP A 528 10.17 -23.41 -4.89
C ASP A 528 8.81 -23.29 -4.19
N TRP A 529 7.74 -23.20 -4.97
CA TRP A 529 6.38 -23.17 -4.45
C TRP A 529 6.00 -24.51 -3.80
N GLN A 530 5.65 -24.42 -2.52
CA GLN A 530 5.18 -25.50 -1.67
C GLN A 530 3.73 -25.23 -1.26
N GLU A 531 2.97 -26.31 -1.07
CA GLU A 531 1.62 -26.26 -0.54
C GLU A 531 1.68 -26.68 0.93
N LEU A 532 1.14 -25.84 1.80
CA LEU A 532 1.17 -26.04 3.24
C LEU A 532 -0.22 -25.91 3.83
N THR A 533 -0.50 -26.79 4.78
CA THR A 533 -1.76 -26.86 5.49
C THR A 533 -1.46 -27.05 6.98
N THR A 534 -2.06 -26.24 7.83
CA THR A 534 -1.86 -26.33 9.28
C THR A 534 -2.63 -27.50 9.89
N ARG A 535 -2.30 -27.89 11.12
CA ARG A 535 -3.24 -28.67 11.93
C ARG A 535 -4.49 -27.82 12.25
N PRO A 536 -5.63 -28.45 12.58
CA PRO A 536 -6.79 -27.73 13.09
C PRO A 536 -6.44 -26.84 14.28
N PHE A 537 -6.95 -25.61 14.28
CA PHE A 537 -6.81 -24.68 15.38
C PHE A 537 -8.10 -23.91 15.62
N GLU A 538 -8.26 -23.41 16.85
CA GLU A 538 -9.43 -22.65 17.25
C GLU A 538 -9.24 -21.16 16.96
N LEU A 539 -10.20 -20.56 16.28
CA LEU A 539 -10.36 -19.11 16.20
C LEU A 539 -11.23 -18.66 17.36
N GLU A 540 -10.82 -17.62 18.07
CA GLU A 540 -11.65 -16.98 19.09
C GLU A 540 -12.68 -16.02 18.44
N PRO A 541 -13.84 -15.77 19.07
CA PRO A 541 -14.73 -14.71 18.66
C PRO A 541 -14.02 -13.35 18.61
N GLY A 542 -14.18 -12.63 17.50
CA GLY A 542 -13.53 -11.37 17.22
C GLY A 542 -12.24 -11.52 16.43
N ARG A 543 -11.24 -10.73 16.80
CA ARG A 543 -10.01 -10.56 16.03
C ARG A 543 -8.96 -11.59 16.41
N ASN A 544 -8.57 -12.41 15.45
CA ASN A 544 -7.45 -13.35 15.54
C ASN A 544 -6.30 -12.85 14.67
N VAL A 545 -5.08 -12.84 15.23
CA VAL A 545 -3.88 -12.36 14.53
C VAL A 545 -2.90 -13.50 14.35
N LEU A 546 -2.67 -13.85 13.09
CA LEU A 546 -1.69 -14.83 12.69
C LEU A 546 -0.41 -14.10 12.27
N ARG A 547 0.65 -14.24 13.04
CA ARG A 547 1.93 -13.57 12.81
C ARG A 547 3.00 -14.56 12.37
N ILE A 548 3.80 -14.17 11.40
CA ILE A 548 4.80 -15.03 10.76
C ILE A 548 6.20 -14.51 11.08
N HIS A 549 7.04 -15.37 11.63
CA HIS A 549 8.40 -15.06 12.06
C HIS A 549 9.44 -15.90 11.33
N ASN A 550 10.54 -15.28 10.91
CA ASN A 550 11.70 -15.99 10.39
C ASN A 550 12.64 -16.40 11.53
N LEU A 551 12.90 -17.69 11.63
CA LEU A 551 13.86 -18.24 12.58
C LEU A 551 15.27 -18.41 11.97
N THR A 552 15.39 -18.27 10.66
CA THR A 552 16.69 -18.28 9.97
C THR A 552 17.25 -16.85 9.93
N PRO A 553 18.53 -16.63 10.31
CA PRO A 553 19.16 -15.32 10.14
C PRO A 553 19.21 -14.95 8.65
N PRO A 554 18.80 -13.72 8.26
CA PRO A 554 18.83 -13.32 6.85
C PRO A 554 20.28 -13.29 6.33
N GLU A 555 20.53 -13.87 5.15
CA GLU A 555 21.86 -13.82 4.50
C GLU A 555 22.11 -12.47 3.78
N HIS A 556 21.05 -11.67 3.58
CA HIS A 556 21.07 -10.41 2.84
C HIS A 556 20.27 -9.30 3.56
N ASP A 557 20.56 -8.04 3.24
CA ASP A 557 19.85 -6.85 3.76
C ASP A 557 18.42 -6.68 3.18
N ASP A 558 17.90 -7.65 2.42
CA ASP A 558 16.53 -7.61 1.92
C ASP A 558 15.56 -7.99 3.04
N PRO A 559 14.64 -7.10 3.47
CA PRO A 559 13.71 -7.42 4.54
C PRO A 559 12.66 -8.47 4.15
N ARG A 560 12.56 -8.85 2.87
CA ARG A 560 11.57 -9.80 2.36
C ARG A 560 12.03 -11.23 2.60
N LEU A 561 11.09 -12.08 3.03
CA LEU A 561 11.36 -13.46 3.42
C LEU A 561 10.84 -14.46 2.38
N ALA A 562 9.56 -14.32 2.03
CA ALA A 562 8.83 -15.29 1.25
C ALA A 562 7.66 -14.63 0.53
N GLN A 563 7.08 -15.38 -0.39
CA GLN A 563 5.93 -15.00 -1.19
C GLN A 563 4.82 -16.02 -0.95
N ILE A 564 3.59 -15.54 -0.80
CA ILE A 564 2.41 -16.36 -0.51
C ILE A 564 1.31 -16.09 -1.53
N ARG A 565 0.48 -17.11 -1.79
CA ARG A 565 -0.75 -16.99 -2.58
C ARG A 565 -1.77 -18.05 -2.17
N ASN A 566 -3.00 -17.90 -2.64
CA ASN A 566 -4.07 -18.90 -2.49
C ASN A 566 -4.33 -19.27 -1.03
N VAL A 567 -4.42 -18.27 -0.14
CA VAL A 567 -4.64 -18.45 1.30
C VAL A 567 -6.12 -18.73 1.57
N ARG A 568 -6.42 -19.85 2.22
CA ARG A 568 -7.79 -20.33 2.46
C ARG A 568 -7.96 -20.81 3.90
N LEU A 569 -9.09 -20.48 4.49
CA LEU A 569 -9.55 -21.10 5.73
C LEU A 569 -10.62 -22.15 5.41
N LEU A 570 -10.41 -23.35 5.92
CA LEU A 570 -11.28 -24.50 5.76
C LEU A 570 -11.91 -24.83 7.13
N PRO A 571 -13.24 -24.69 7.29
CA PRO A 571 -13.92 -25.10 8.51
C PRO A 571 -13.80 -26.62 8.70
N VAL A 572 -13.40 -27.05 9.90
CA VAL A 572 -13.20 -28.49 10.19
C VAL A 572 -14.52 -29.26 10.08
N GLU A 573 -15.64 -28.66 10.48
CA GLU A 573 -16.98 -29.26 10.35
C GLU A 573 -17.34 -29.70 8.92
N LYS A 574 -16.77 -29.05 7.89
CA LYS A 574 -16.97 -29.39 6.47
C LYS A 574 -16.04 -30.49 5.97
N LEU A 575 -14.83 -30.58 6.51
CA LEU A 575 -14.00 -31.78 6.34
C LEU A 575 -14.75 -32.99 6.93
N VAL A 576 -15.47 -32.79 8.04
CA VAL A 576 -16.33 -33.78 8.69
C VAL A 576 -17.65 -34.08 7.96
N THR A 577 -18.28 -33.12 7.26
CA THR A 577 -19.55 -33.41 6.54
C THR A 577 -19.32 -34.22 5.25
N GLN A 578 -18.11 -34.18 4.69
CA GLN A 578 -17.67 -35.17 3.69
C GLN A 578 -17.36 -36.55 4.33
N ALA A 579 -16.94 -36.60 5.61
CA ALA A 579 -16.81 -37.85 6.40
C ALA A 579 -18.15 -38.56 6.60
N ALA A 580 -19.18 -37.79 6.97
CA ALA A 580 -20.45 -38.33 7.42
C ALA A 580 -21.25 -39.04 6.31
N ALA A 581 -20.77 -39.01 5.06
CA ALA A 581 -21.36 -39.78 3.97
C ALA A 581 -21.00 -41.28 4.00
N GLY A 582 -20.04 -41.72 4.85
CA GLY A 582 -19.67 -43.14 4.93
C GLY A 582 -19.12 -43.70 3.61
N ASN A 583 -18.60 -42.83 2.73
CA ASN A 583 -18.06 -43.23 1.44
C ASN A 583 -16.64 -43.79 1.62
N SER A 584 -16.56 -45.02 2.10
CA SER A 584 -15.45 -45.90 1.78
C SER A 584 -15.73 -46.55 0.42
N PRO A 585 -14.79 -46.53 -0.54
CA PRO A 585 -13.43 -46.03 -0.42
C PRO A 585 -13.31 -44.50 -0.60
N ILE A 586 -12.31 -43.92 0.08
CA ILE A 586 -11.86 -42.53 -0.13
C ILE A 586 -10.75 -42.56 -1.18
N ASP A 587 -10.99 -41.91 -2.32
CA ASP A 587 -10.02 -41.79 -3.41
C ASP A 587 -9.37 -40.41 -3.43
N ILE A 588 -8.05 -40.36 -3.29
CA ILE A 588 -7.23 -39.16 -3.34
C ILE A 588 -6.30 -39.24 -4.55
N VAL A 589 -6.33 -38.24 -5.42
CA VAL A 589 -5.40 -38.14 -6.55
C VAL A 589 -4.56 -36.87 -6.45
N ALA A 590 -3.35 -36.88 -7.01
CA ALA A 590 -2.43 -35.73 -6.95
C ALA A 590 -2.93 -34.44 -7.65
N GLY A 591 -4.03 -34.51 -8.42
CA GLY A 591 -4.52 -33.48 -9.32
C GLY A 591 -5.14 -32.22 -8.67
N LYS A 592 -5.65 -31.31 -9.52
CA LYS A 592 -6.24 -30.01 -9.10
C LYS A 592 -7.59 -30.12 -8.37
N ARG A 593 -8.35 -31.21 -8.55
CA ARG A 593 -9.71 -31.36 -7.99
C ARG A 593 -9.73 -31.80 -6.53
N ASP A 594 -8.77 -32.63 -6.10
CA ASP A 594 -8.78 -33.27 -4.77
C ASP A 594 -7.70 -32.73 -3.82
N ARG A 595 -7.37 -31.43 -3.94
CA ARG A 595 -6.44 -30.72 -3.03
C ARG A 595 -6.94 -30.66 -1.59
N THR A 596 -8.20 -31.00 -1.36
CA THR A 596 -8.89 -30.91 -0.08
C THR A 596 -8.26 -31.78 1.01
N TYR A 597 -7.65 -32.91 0.66
CA TYR A 597 -7.09 -33.87 1.63
C TYR A 597 -5.56 -33.84 1.75
N LEU A 598 -4.87 -33.16 0.83
CA LEU A 598 -3.41 -33.07 0.89
C LEU A 598 -3.01 -32.03 1.93
N GLY A 599 -2.35 -32.50 2.99
CA GLY A 599 -1.79 -31.67 4.06
C GLY A 599 -0.43 -31.07 3.68
N GLY A 600 0.46 -30.93 4.66
CA GLY A 600 1.78 -30.34 4.45
C GLY A 600 2.76 -31.30 3.76
N GLY A 601 3.79 -30.75 3.11
CA GLY A 601 4.90 -31.55 2.56
C GLY A 601 4.71 -32.05 1.13
N PHE A 602 3.78 -31.48 0.37
CA PHE A 602 3.65 -31.71 -1.08
C PHE A 602 4.16 -30.52 -1.89
N TYR A 603 4.98 -30.79 -2.90
CA TYR A 603 5.39 -29.81 -3.89
C TYR A 603 4.28 -29.56 -4.92
N SER A 604 4.50 -28.54 -5.76
CA SER A 604 3.60 -28.18 -6.86
C SER A 604 3.33 -29.35 -7.81
N LEU A 605 2.12 -29.38 -8.37
CA LEU A 605 1.68 -30.42 -9.32
C LEU A 605 2.59 -30.44 -10.55
N GLU A 606 3.16 -31.61 -10.83
CA GLU A 606 3.89 -31.88 -12.07
C GLU A 606 3.01 -32.71 -13.00
N THR A 607 3.13 -32.43 -14.30
CA THR A 607 2.41 -33.17 -15.33
C THR A 607 3.39 -33.56 -16.41
N HIS A 608 3.53 -34.86 -16.64
CA HIS A 608 4.36 -35.41 -17.69
C HIS A 608 3.49 -36.29 -18.59
N SER A 609 3.21 -35.80 -19.80
CA SER A 609 2.24 -36.42 -20.72
C SER A 609 0.83 -36.47 -20.09
N ASP A 610 0.28 -37.67 -19.83
CA ASP A 610 -1.05 -37.88 -19.23
C ASP A 610 -1.00 -38.20 -17.72
N LEU A 611 0.19 -38.16 -17.11
CA LEU A 611 0.38 -38.47 -15.70
C LEU A 611 0.57 -37.19 -14.89
N SER A 612 -0.24 -37.02 -13.85
CA SER A 612 -0.10 -35.98 -12.86
C SER A 612 0.36 -36.56 -11.54
N TYR A 613 1.42 -35.98 -10.96
CA TYR A 613 1.96 -36.40 -9.67
C TYR A 613 2.49 -35.20 -8.90
N ARG A 614 2.75 -35.40 -7.61
CA ARG A 614 3.40 -34.42 -6.74
C ARG A 614 4.56 -35.07 -6.04
N TRP A 615 5.70 -34.40 -6.02
CA TRP A 615 6.76 -34.82 -5.12
C TRP A 615 6.35 -34.53 -3.68
N THR A 616 6.62 -35.47 -2.78
CA THR A 616 6.61 -35.19 -1.34
C THR A 616 7.94 -34.56 -0.93
N ALA A 617 7.97 -33.86 0.20
CA ALA A 617 9.19 -33.64 0.96
C ALA A 617 9.60 -34.94 1.68
N GLY A 618 10.61 -34.89 2.56
CA GLY A 618 10.96 -36.03 3.42
C GLY A 618 9.82 -36.48 4.36
N LYS A 619 8.82 -35.63 4.56
CA LYS A 619 7.59 -35.94 5.27
C LYS A 619 6.42 -35.20 4.61
N ALA A 620 5.32 -35.90 4.36
CA ALA A 620 4.07 -35.34 3.86
C ALA A 620 2.89 -35.86 4.66
N SER A 621 1.89 -35.03 4.93
CA SER A 621 0.67 -35.41 5.67
C SER A 621 -0.55 -35.38 4.77
N ILE A 622 -1.43 -36.35 4.92
CA ILE A 622 -2.74 -36.42 4.28
C ILE A 622 -3.76 -36.44 5.40
N LEU A 623 -4.73 -35.54 5.32
CA LEU A 623 -5.81 -35.40 6.28
C LEU A 623 -7.09 -35.77 5.58
N THR A 624 -7.66 -36.90 5.99
CA THR A 624 -8.95 -37.37 5.46
C THR A 624 -9.99 -37.42 6.55
N PRO A 625 -11.27 -37.41 6.19
CA PRO A 625 -12.30 -37.68 7.16
C PRO A 625 -12.22 -39.14 7.68
N TRP A 626 -12.63 -39.39 8.92
CA TRP A 626 -12.65 -40.75 9.47
C TRP A 626 -13.59 -41.64 8.61
N PRO A 627 -13.13 -42.77 8.04
CA PRO A 627 -13.92 -43.54 7.07
C PRO A 627 -15.00 -44.44 7.70
N GLY A 628 -15.06 -44.50 9.05
CA GLY A 628 -16.08 -45.25 9.80
C GLY A 628 -17.32 -44.40 10.12
N ALA A 629 -18.45 -45.07 10.31
CA ALA A 629 -19.71 -44.42 10.70
C ALA A 629 -19.68 -43.80 12.12
N ASP A 630 -18.88 -44.39 13.02
CA ASP A 630 -18.61 -43.87 14.36
C ASP A 630 -17.09 -43.62 14.52
N PRO A 631 -16.67 -42.36 14.65
CA PRO A 631 -15.26 -42.00 14.89
C PRO A 631 -14.70 -42.50 16.21
N SER A 632 -15.54 -42.93 17.16
CA SER A 632 -15.11 -43.45 18.46
C SER A 632 -14.82 -44.96 18.47
N GLU A 633 -15.22 -45.69 17.42
CA GLU A 633 -14.95 -47.12 17.30
C GLU A 633 -13.61 -47.39 16.57
N PRO A 634 -12.77 -48.31 17.07
CA PRO A 634 -11.54 -48.69 16.39
C PRO A 634 -11.82 -49.33 15.02
N LEU A 635 -11.07 -48.91 14.00
CA LEU A 635 -11.32 -49.33 12.63
C LEU A 635 -10.03 -49.84 11.95
N ALA A 636 -10.10 -51.01 11.32
CA ALA A 636 -9.03 -51.51 10.47
C ALA A 636 -9.17 -50.90 9.07
N LEU A 637 -8.06 -50.48 8.47
CA LEU A 637 -8.03 -49.82 7.18
C LEU A 637 -7.16 -50.61 6.21
N SER A 638 -7.53 -50.57 4.93
CA SER A 638 -6.69 -51.01 3.82
C SER A 638 -6.37 -49.82 2.93
N LEU A 639 -5.08 -49.51 2.81
CA LEU A 639 -4.56 -48.37 2.04
C LEU A 639 -3.87 -48.87 0.79
N ARG A 640 -4.15 -48.24 -0.36
CA ARG A 640 -3.42 -48.45 -1.61
C ARG A 640 -2.73 -47.14 -2.00
N LEU A 641 -1.45 -47.05 -1.70
CA LEU A 641 -0.63 -45.87 -1.99
C LEU A 641 0.05 -46.03 -3.36
N ASP A 642 -0.31 -45.17 -4.31
CA ASP A 642 0.25 -45.14 -5.66
C ASP A 642 1.40 -44.13 -5.73
N LEU A 643 2.61 -44.65 -5.93
CA LEU A 643 3.84 -43.88 -5.82
C LEU A 643 4.93 -44.34 -6.80
N ALA A 644 5.93 -43.48 -7.03
CA ALA A 644 7.20 -43.88 -7.62
C ALA A 644 8.37 -43.38 -6.77
N THR A 645 9.47 -44.13 -6.77
CA THR A 645 10.67 -43.81 -5.97
C THR A 645 11.91 -43.58 -6.80
N TRP A 646 11.72 -43.20 -8.06
CA TRP A 646 12.81 -42.98 -9.00
C TRP A 646 13.86 -42.01 -8.42
N ARG A 647 15.12 -42.44 -8.50
CA ARG A 647 16.30 -41.65 -8.15
C ARG A 647 17.40 -41.86 -9.19
N PRO A 648 18.34 -40.92 -9.36
CA PRO A 648 19.48 -41.07 -10.24
C PRO A 648 20.38 -42.23 -9.81
N GLU A 649 21.11 -42.77 -10.79
CA GLU A 649 22.08 -43.83 -10.56
C GLU A 649 23.12 -43.42 -9.51
N GLY A 650 23.29 -44.25 -8.48
CA GLY A 650 24.20 -44.00 -7.36
C GLY A 650 23.56 -43.41 -6.10
N VAL A 651 22.28 -43.00 -6.15
CA VAL A 651 21.52 -42.59 -4.94
C VAL A 651 20.72 -43.79 -4.41
N PRO A 652 20.83 -44.18 -3.12
CA PRO A 652 20.07 -45.29 -2.56
C PRO A 652 18.56 -45.09 -2.67
N ALA A 653 17.81 -46.17 -2.81
CA ALA A 653 16.34 -46.13 -2.73
C ALA A 653 15.88 -45.56 -1.38
N PRO A 654 14.79 -44.77 -1.33
CA PRO A 654 14.29 -44.23 -0.07
C PRO A 654 13.81 -45.34 0.85
N GLN A 655 14.12 -45.24 2.14
CA GLN A 655 13.29 -45.86 3.16
C GLN A 655 11.96 -45.12 3.20
N ILE A 656 10.85 -45.84 3.05
CA ILE A 656 9.50 -45.31 3.17
C ILE A 656 8.91 -45.82 4.48
N ALA A 657 8.20 -44.94 5.16
CA ALA A 657 7.48 -45.32 6.35
C ALA A 657 6.16 -44.55 6.43
N ILE A 658 5.08 -45.23 6.79
CA ILE A 658 3.74 -44.65 6.86
C ILE A 658 3.23 -44.76 8.29
N GLU A 659 2.79 -43.63 8.81
CA GLU A 659 2.13 -43.53 10.11
C GLU A 659 0.68 -43.13 9.91
N ILE A 660 -0.20 -43.72 10.73
CA ILE A 660 -1.61 -43.36 10.80
C ILE A 660 -1.93 -43.10 12.26
N GLU A 661 -2.46 -41.92 12.58
CA GLU A 661 -2.70 -41.47 13.98
C GLU A 661 -1.43 -41.60 14.87
N GLY A 662 -0.26 -41.33 14.28
CA GLY A 662 1.05 -41.48 14.92
C GLY A 662 1.47 -42.93 15.20
N ILE A 663 0.75 -43.92 14.67
CA ILE A 663 1.11 -45.34 14.76
C ILE A 663 1.77 -45.76 13.45
N ARG A 664 2.98 -46.28 13.53
CA ARG A 664 3.72 -46.81 12.37
C ARG A 664 3.05 -48.08 11.85
N VAL A 665 2.43 -48.00 10.68
CA VAL A 665 1.71 -49.12 10.04
C VAL A 665 2.51 -49.79 8.92
N TYR A 666 3.47 -49.07 8.33
CA TYR A 666 4.35 -49.60 7.29
C TYR A 666 5.75 -49.02 7.44
N GLU A 667 6.76 -49.85 7.21
CA GLU A 667 8.16 -49.46 7.11
C GLU A 667 8.88 -50.41 6.14
N GLY A 668 9.53 -49.87 5.13
CA GLY A 668 10.23 -50.68 4.14
C GLY A 668 11.04 -49.85 3.15
N VAL A 669 12.00 -50.49 2.48
CA VAL A 669 12.70 -49.87 1.36
C VAL A 669 11.84 -50.04 0.11
N ALA A 670 11.63 -48.96 -0.64
CA ALA A 670 10.81 -49.01 -1.84
C ALA A 670 11.37 -50.00 -2.87
N ALA A 671 10.52 -50.93 -3.32
CA ALA A 671 10.96 -52.05 -4.14
C ALA A 671 11.11 -51.71 -5.63
N ASP A 672 10.42 -50.67 -6.12
CA ASP A 672 10.40 -50.29 -7.53
C ASP A 672 10.65 -48.77 -7.73
N PRO A 673 11.66 -48.36 -8.51
CA PRO A 673 11.86 -46.96 -8.87
C PRO A 673 10.77 -46.40 -9.78
N HIS A 674 9.99 -47.24 -10.48
CA HIS A 674 8.86 -46.83 -11.30
C HIS A 674 7.55 -46.78 -10.51
N ARG A 675 6.48 -46.29 -11.15
CA ARG A 675 5.15 -46.18 -10.53
C ARG A 675 4.64 -47.58 -10.16
N HIS A 676 4.35 -47.78 -8.89
CA HIS A 676 3.80 -49.00 -8.32
C HIS A 676 2.87 -48.67 -7.14
N ILE A 677 2.15 -49.68 -6.67
CA ILE A 677 1.21 -49.54 -5.55
C ILE A 677 1.78 -50.30 -4.35
N ILE A 678 1.76 -49.66 -3.18
CA ILE A 678 1.98 -50.32 -1.90
C ILE A 678 0.63 -50.50 -1.22
N GLU A 679 0.32 -51.75 -0.85
CA GLU A 679 -0.89 -52.12 -0.12
C GLU A 679 -0.56 -52.30 1.36
N ILE A 680 -1.35 -51.68 2.24
CA ILE A 680 -1.08 -51.62 3.68
C ILE A 680 -2.38 -51.88 4.42
N ASP A 681 -2.43 -53.02 5.10
CA ASP A 681 -3.52 -53.33 6.03
C ASP A 681 -3.10 -52.97 7.45
N THR A 682 -3.97 -52.26 8.15
CA THR A 682 -3.72 -51.83 9.52
C THR A 682 -4.43 -52.74 10.53
N PRO A 683 -3.89 -52.93 11.75
CA PRO A 683 -4.71 -53.36 12.87
C PRO A 683 -5.83 -52.32 13.13
N PRO A 684 -6.87 -52.65 13.91
CA PRO A 684 -7.87 -51.66 14.31
C PRO A 684 -7.22 -50.45 14.97
N LEU A 685 -7.38 -49.28 14.38
CA LEU A 685 -6.82 -48.01 14.84
C LEU A 685 -7.88 -47.26 15.63
N GLU A 686 -7.53 -46.81 16.82
CA GLU A 686 -8.33 -45.86 17.59
C GLU A 686 -8.14 -44.47 17.01
N ASN A 687 -9.25 -43.74 16.85
CA ASN A 687 -9.17 -42.36 16.45
C ASN A 687 -8.62 -41.50 17.62
N ARG A 688 -7.39 -41.01 17.48
CA ARG A 688 -6.74 -40.18 18.50
C ARG A 688 -7.04 -38.69 18.30
N ASN A 689 -7.57 -38.32 17.14
CA ASN A 689 -7.98 -36.98 16.76
C ASN A 689 -9.48 -36.94 16.44
N LEU A 690 -10.28 -36.29 17.27
CA LEU A 690 -11.75 -36.40 17.28
C LEU A 690 -12.50 -36.06 15.95
N LEU A 691 -11.82 -35.59 14.89
CA LEU A 691 -12.45 -35.08 13.67
C LEU A 691 -11.90 -35.66 12.34
N GLU A 692 -10.68 -36.22 12.28
CA GLU A 692 -10.00 -36.62 11.02
C GLU A 692 -9.07 -37.84 11.21
N LEU A 693 -8.78 -38.56 10.11
CA LEU A 693 -7.73 -39.57 10.00
C LEU A 693 -6.45 -38.92 9.43
N GLU A 694 -5.41 -38.82 10.24
CA GLU A 694 -4.08 -38.32 9.85
C GLU A 694 -3.23 -39.48 9.31
N ILE A 695 -2.75 -39.33 8.08
CA ILE A 695 -1.81 -40.26 7.43
C ILE A 695 -0.53 -39.51 7.09
N GLU A 696 0.59 -39.92 7.66
CA GLU A 696 1.90 -39.34 7.37
C GLU A 696 2.74 -40.28 6.50
N ILE A 697 3.16 -39.78 5.35
CA ILE A 697 4.10 -40.43 4.43
C ILE A 697 5.48 -39.86 4.70
N MET A 698 6.39 -40.69 5.20
CA MET A 698 7.79 -40.33 5.41
C MET A 698 8.68 -41.06 4.43
N SER A 699 9.68 -40.34 3.92
CA SER A 699 10.73 -40.93 3.12
C SER A 699 12.05 -40.20 3.31
N ASP A 700 13.17 -40.91 3.17
CA ASP A 700 14.46 -40.23 3.13
C ASP A 700 14.44 -39.21 1.98
N PRO A 701 14.75 -37.93 2.19
CA PRO A 701 14.77 -36.99 1.09
C PRO A 701 16.06 -37.10 0.28
N TRP A 702 16.05 -36.63 -0.96
CA TRP A 702 17.21 -36.45 -1.82
C TRP A 702 17.09 -35.15 -2.62
N THR A 703 18.23 -34.61 -3.07
CA THR A 703 18.26 -33.37 -3.87
C THR A 703 18.79 -33.68 -5.26
N PRO A 704 18.00 -33.41 -6.33
CA PRO A 704 18.41 -33.75 -7.70
C PRO A 704 19.64 -33.04 -8.24
N GLY A 705 19.97 -31.86 -7.71
CA GLY A 705 21.22 -31.16 -7.99
C GLY A 705 20.98 -29.69 -8.37
N VAL A 706 21.92 -29.09 -9.10
CA VAL A 706 21.92 -27.63 -9.34
C VAL A 706 20.70 -27.12 -10.13
N MET A 707 20.06 -27.99 -10.92
CA MET A 707 18.89 -27.64 -11.73
C MET A 707 17.56 -27.78 -10.98
N ASP A 708 17.55 -28.49 -9.84
CA ASP A 708 16.39 -28.70 -9.00
C ASP A 708 16.86 -28.87 -7.54
N SER A 709 16.70 -27.79 -6.78
CA SER A 709 17.17 -27.67 -5.39
C SER A 709 16.20 -28.22 -4.36
N ARG A 710 15.08 -28.81 -4.78
CA ARG A 710 14.06 -29.34 -3.87
C ARG A 710 14.58 -30.54 -3.09
N SER A 711 14.08 -30.70 -1.87
CA SER A 711 14.34 -31.86 -1.02
C SER A 711 13.24 -32.89 -1.26
N LEU A 712 13.42 -33.71 -2.28
CA LEU A 712 12.41 -34.62 -2.81
C LEU A 712 12.37 -35.93 -2.03
N GLY A 713 11.17 -36.37 -1.64
CA GLY A 713 10.91 -37.70 -1.09
C GLY A 713 10.53 -38.68 -2.20
N ILE A 714 9.24 -39.02 -2.27
CA ILE A 714 8.65 -39.88 -3.30
C ILE A 714 7.77 -39.07 -4.27
N ALA A 715 7.53 -39.61 -5.46
CA ALA A 715 6.51 -39.09 -6.36
C ALA A 715 5.15 -39.72 -6.01
N PHE A 716 4.22 -38.92 -5.51
CA PHE A 716 2.88 -39.31 -5.11
C PHE A 716 1.90 -39.14 -6.29
N PHE A 717 1.19 -40.22 -6.64
CA PHE A 717 0.16 -40.21 -7.70
C PHE A 717 -1.26 -40.24 -7.10
N GLY A 718 -1.45 -40.96 -5.99
CA GLY A 718 -2.73 -41.05 -5.30
C GLY A 718 -2.72 -41.98 -4.11
N LEU A 719 -3.80 -41.97 -3.35
CA LEU A 719 -4.05 -42.83 -2.21
C LEU A 719 -5.53 -43.23 -2.19
N ASN A 720 -5.80 -44.53 -2.13
CA ASN A 720 -7.13 -45.07 -1.87
C ASN A 720 -7.18 -45.61 -0.43
N ILE A 721 -8.24 -45.30 0.31
CA ILE A 721 -8.46 -45.76 1.69
C ILE A 721 -9.78 -46.49 1.75
N SER A 722 -9.76 -47.75 2.19
CA SER A 722 -10.96 -48.58 2.31
C SER A 722 -11.08 -49.24 3.69
N THR A 723 -12.30 -49.58 4.08
CA THR A 723 -12.62 -50.30 5.33
C THR A 723 -12.84 -51.80 5.11
N GLU A 724 -12.91 -52.25 3.86
CA GLU A 724 -12.95 -53.66 3.49
C GLU A 724 -11.52 -54.17 3.27
N GLN A 725 -11.09 -55.17 4.05
CA GLN A 725 -9.85 -55.89 3.76
C GLN A 725 -10.07 -56.75 2.52
N ASP A 726 -9.36 -56.43 1.43
CA ASP A 726 -9.44 -57.18 0.18
C ASP A 726 -8.84 -58.58 0.40
N THR A 727 -9.69 -59.55 0.73
CA THR A 727 -9.28 -60.93 1.09
C THR A 727 -9.08 -61.83 -0.14
N ALA A 728 -8.95 -61.26 -1.34
CA ALA A 728 -8.66 -61.98 -2.56
C ALA A 728 -7.19 -61.83 -2.98
N ARG A 729 -6.38 -62.83 -2.59
CA ARG A 729 -4.99 -63.05 -3.04
C ARG A 729 -4.84 -63.22 -4.54
#